data_AF-A0A1Z9Q7Q4-F1
#
_entry.id   AF-A0A1Z9Q7Q4-F1
#
_cell.length_a   1.000
_cell.length_b   1.000
_cell.length_c   1.000
_cell.angle_alpha   90.00
_cell.angle_beta   90.00
_cell.angle_gamma   90.00
#
_symmetry.space_group_name_H-M   'P 1'
#
loop_
_entity.id
_entity.type
_entity.pdbx_description
1 polymer ?
#
loop_
_entity_poly.entity_id
_entity_poly.type
_entity_poly.pdbx_seq_one_letter_code
_entity_poly.pdbx_strand_id
1 'polypeptide(L)'
;MRYLKFLTATAAATAFLLATPGAHADDLSSCGLPESGDCNADNGSPGCADEVCCLVVCELDLFCCKETWDQSCADIAAELCDGGGGGGNCGDPAAGACDVANGTPGCDDLECCTDVCAVDPYCCETAWDGICADESNTICYDGPTPENDECVDAIDLGTGDSVTAFSTLGANTSGPDLPAECESFGEIIIRGDIWYTWTASTNEIIVISTCNDADFDTRLALYSGDCENLVFEACNDDGLGCAGFTSELIAEVVAGTTYIIQIGGFNPPAQGTGNLTICEGDACLAGCVASCEGSDVPEEEGCGGDTNGGCNDASGNGPVQQINVGDTVCGTMFAFGGTRDTDWFEFTISERSRVSWTVEANIPTTLFLLSSDCPPTIQIGAGYDACPAIHTGCVDAGTYRVFVAPGGFDGVPCGSGPLNTYRATLTTEPATVEGDTCQEAIVLGEFEGDFEFTTDCASTDGADLPVSCDSFGSVTIYNDIFLSWTAPADGDWFFSTCNQATFDTRLAAYAGCDGAFLGCNDDDVNCSGFTSLLSLGGLTAGEEVIIQLGAWGNGVSGSGVLTIGTGSGGPTPPENDDCSDAIDITDGQTSISNIASTTDGPTLPTECAKFGNAEIFNDVWYLYEATFDGTAVVSFCPVGDATFDTRLAAYFPGCKSGDPLACNDDTCGLSSEIAFATVCGESYLIRVGSYSTAGFGIGTLDITASGESCGGGGGCAADFNDDDMVDGADFGSLLVAWGPCAGCDEDLNGDGVVDGADAGLLLVEWGICP
;
A
#
# COMPACT_ATOMS: atom_id res chain seq x y z
N MET A 1 8.35 36.14 -45.08
CA MET A 1 8.16 37.59 -44.83
C MET A 1 8.03 37.76 -43.31
N ARG A 2 8.72 38.73 -42.68
CA ARG A 2 8.17 39.91 -41.96
C ARG A 2 6.98 39.63 -41.01
N TYR A 3 6.87 40.17 -39.78
CA TYR A 3 7.64 41.11 -38.90
C TYR A 3 7.15 40.82 -37.44
N LEU A 4 7.93 40.83 -36.34
CA LEU A 4 8.69 41.90 -35.62
C LEU A 4 7.89 42.59 -34.47
N LYS A 5 8.55 42.83 -33.29
CA LYS A 5 8.12 43.52 -32.03
C LYS A 5 7.49 42.61 -30.95
N PHE A 6 7.81 42.63 -29.63
CA PHE A 6 8.70 43.43 -28.74
C PHE A 6 8.23 44.83 -28.25
N LEU A 7 8.51 45.14 -26.95
CA LEU A 7 8.27 46.42 -26.20
C LEU A 7 6.79 46.64 -25.76
N THR A 8 6.40 47.34 -24.67
CA THR A 8 7.01 48.10 -23.53
C THR A 8 5.86 48.43 -22.53
N ALA A 9 5.99 48.82 -21.25
CA ALA A 9 7.06 49.06 -20.24
C ALA A 9 6.35 48.95 -18.84
N THR A 10 6.79 49.36 -17.64
CA THR A 10 7.88 50.19 -17.01
C THR A 10 7.96 49.71 -15.52
N ALA A 11 8.50 50.29 -14.43
CA ALA A 11 9.33 51.43 -13.97
C ALA A 11 9.62 51.12 -12.46
N ALA A 12 10.59 51.66 -11.69
CA ALA A 12 11.85 52.41 -11.85
C ALA A 12 12.57 52.32 -10.46
N ALA A 13 13.75 52.88 -10.14
CA ALA A 13 14.61 53.87 -10.80
C ALA A 13 16.11 53.64 -10.46
N THR A 14 17.01 54.21 -11.26
CA THR A 14 18.47 54.16 -11.07
C THR A 14 19.04 55.39 -10.37
N ALA A 15 20.10 55.18 -9.57
CA ALA A 15 21.11 56.19 -9.28
C ALA A 15 22.50 55.54 -9.36
N PHE A 16 23.44 56.19 -10.05
CA PHE A 16 24.78 55.66 -10.33
C PHE A 16 25.79 56.79 -10.10
N LEU A 17 26.85 56.55 -9.34
CA LEU A 17 27.91 57.53 -9.06
C LEU A 17 29.29 56.86 -9.03
N LEU A 18 30.34 57.64 -9.32
CA LEU A 18 31.59 57.14 -9.89
C LEU A 18 32.79 57.27 -8.95
N ALA A 19 33.55 56.17 -8.91
CA ALA A 19 34.95 55.99 -8.52
C ALA A 19 35.83 57.19 -8.15
N THR A 20 36.58 57.04 -7.04
CA THR A 20 38.04 57.30 -6.98
C THR A 20 38.68 56.48 -5.84
N PRO A 21 39.92 55.97 -6.01
CA PRO A 21 40.64 55.28 -4.94
C PRO A 21 41.57 56.21 -4.13
N GLY A 22 41.62 56.03 -2.80
CA GLY A 22 42.71 56.50 -1.93
C GLY A 22 42.28 57.23 -0.65
N ALA A 23 42.91 56.84 0.48
CA ALA A 23 42.74 57.33 1.86
C ALA A 23 41.30 57.21 2.43
N HIS A 24 41.04 56.41 3.47
CA HIS A 24 41.91 56.14 4.63
C HIS A 24 42.10 54.65 4.92
N ALA A 25 43.36 54.21 4.89
CA ALA A 25 43.88 53.40 5.99
C ALA A 25 44.22 54.34 7.15
N ASP A 26 44.51 53.78 8.32
CA ASP A 26 44.55 54.41 9.65
C ASP A 26 43.12 54.71 10.20
N ASP A 27 42.82 54.05 11.34
CA ASP A 27 41.76 54.32 12.35
C ASP A 27 40.68 53.23 12.59
N LEU A 28 40.80 52.01 12.06
CA LEU A 28 40.00 50.83 12.50
C LEU A 28 40.96 49.73 12.95
N SER A 29 41.44 49.77 14.19
CA SER A 29 42.65 49.04 14.62
C SER A 29 42.44 48.04 15.76
N SER A 30 41.25 47.43 15.86
CA SER A 30 40.92 46.45 16.92
C SER A 30 40.00 45.31 16.50
N CYS A 31 39.49 45.27 15.27
CA CYS A 31 38.94 44.04 14.69
C CYS A 31 40.06 43.01 14.47
N GLY A 32 39.80 41.73 14.73
CA GLY A 32 40.76 40.65 14.49
C GLY A 32 41.92 40.57 15.49
N LEU A 33 41.88 41.35 16.59
CA LEU A 33 42.91 41.30 17.63
C LEU A 33 42.49 40.37 18.77
N PRO A 34 43.28 39.34 19.13
CA PRO A 34 42.95 38.44 20.25
C PRO A 34 42.82 39.14 21.63
N GLU A 35 43.34 40.36 21.76
CA GLU A 35 43.21 41.20 22.96
C GLU A 35 41.94 42.06 22.99
N SER A 36 41.13 42.05 21.92
CA SER A 36 39.81 42.69 21.84
C SER A 36 38.66 41.81 22.35
N GLY A 37 38.91 40.54 22.68
CA GLY A 37 37.92 39.68 23.34
C GLY A 37 36.83 39.10 22.43
N ASP A 38 35.85 38.46 23.04
CA ASP A 38 34.75 37.74 22.37
C ASP A 38 33.86 38.70 21.56
N CYS A 39 33.34 38.23 20.42
CA CYS A 39 32.37 38.96 19.61
C CYS A 39 30.96 38.85 20.19
N ASN A 40 30.61 37.71 20.79
CA ASN A 40 29.26 37.40 21.24
C ASN A 40 29.05 37.76 22.73
N ALA A 41 29.91 38.64 23.28
CA ALA A 41 29.79 39.22 24.62
C ALA A 41 30.25 40.68 24.68
N ASP A 42 29.72 41.47 25.62
CA ASP A 42 30.23 42.79 25.99
C ASP A 42 31.69 42.67 26.48
N ASN A 43 32.63 43.12 25.65
CA ASN A 43 34.08 43.02 25.91
C ASN A 43 34.71 44.39 26.26
N GLY A 44 34.00 45.50 26.03
CA GLY A 44 34.44 46.85 26.38
C GLY A 44 35.59 47.42 25.54
N SER A 45 35.99 46.77 24.45
CA SER A 45 37.05 47.20 23.52
C SER A 45 36.46 47.72 22.20
N PRO A 46 37.16 48.52 21.39
CA PRO A 46 36.63 48.99 20.09
C PRO A 46 36.73 47.92 18.97
N GLY A 47 36.15 46.74 19.20
CA GLY A 47 36.16 45.60 18.28
C GLY A 47 36.00 44.26 19.00
N CYS A 48 36.21 43.17 18.27
CA CYS A 48 36.31 41.82 18.82
C CYS A 48 37.38 40.99 18.07
N ALA A 49 37.66 39.78 18.58
CA ALA A 49 38.79 38.97 18.16
C ALA A 49 38.64 38.29 16.79
N ASP A 50 37.41 38.08 16.29
CA ASP A 50 37.19 37.64 14.92
C ASP A 50 37.21 38.85 13.96
N GLU A 51 38.04 38.78 12.92
CA GLU A 51 38.19 39.90 11.96
C GLU A 51 36.95 40.04 11.06
N VAL A 52 36.33 38.94 10.65
CA VAL A 52 35.22 38.92 9.69
C VAL A 52 33.93 39.38 10.37
N CYS A 53 33.59 38.79 11.51
CA CYS A 53 32.44 39.18 12.32
C CYS A 53 32.55 40.65 12.75
N CYS A 54 33.71 41.07 13.24
CA CYS A 54 33.93 42.47 13.63
C CYS A 54 33.71 43.43 12.46
N LEU A 55 34.25 43.13 11.27
CA LEU A 55 34.03 43.97 10.09
C LEU A 55 32.55 44.03 9.66
N VAL A 56 31.81 42.92 9.71
CA VAL A 56 30.38 42.87 9.37
C VAL A 56 29.54 43.70 10.34
N VAL A 57 29.68 43.49 11.64
CA VAL A 57 28.97 44.29 12.68
C VAL A 57 29.30 45.78 12.51
N CYS A 58 30.54 46.11 12.16
CA CYS A 58 31.01 47.48 12.05
C CYS A 58 30.69 48.20 10.73
N GLU A 59 30.23 47.51 9.69
CA GLU A 59 29.55 48.17 8.56
C GLU A 59 28.12 48.60 8.93
N LEU A 60 27.50 47.96 9.93
CA LEU A 60 26.15 48.26 10.41
C LEU A 60 26.13 49.31 11.53
N ASP A 61 26.95 49.14 12.57
CA ASP A 61 27.20 50.20 13.56
C ASP A 61 28.70 50.43 13.80
N LEU A 62 29.16 51.59 13.33
CA LEU A 62 30.53 52.08 13.53
C LEU A 62 30.84 52.40 15.01
N PHE A 63 29.86 52.43 15.91
CA PHE A 63 30.11 52.54 17.35
C PHE A 63 30.97 51.39 17.89
N CYS A 64 30.70 50.17 17.42
CA CYS A 64 31.34 48.93 17.89
C CYS A 64 32.86 48.89 17.65
N CYS A 65 33.35 49.48 16.54
CA CYS A 65 34.79 49.59 16.23
C CYS A 65 35.45 50.91 16.62
N LYS A 66 34.69 51.92 17.06
CA LYS A 66 35.21 53.28 17.34
C LYS A 66 35.21 53.65 18.82
N GLU A 67 34.19 53.22 19.56
CA GLU A 67 33.97 53.66 20.93
C GLU A 67 34.05 52.46 21.89
N THR A 68 33.19 51.45 21.72
CA THR A 68 33.19 50.21 22.53
C THR A 68 32.29 49.14 21.92
N TRP A 69 32.65 47.87 22.12
CA TRP A 69 31.85 46.69 21.84
C TRP A 69 31.06 46.31 23.10
N ASP A 70 29.85 46.85 23.20
CA ASP A 70 28.92 46.58 24.31
C ASP A 70 27.95 45.43 23.98
N GLN A 71 27.01 45.14 24.89
CA GLN A 71 26.03 44.08 24.69
C GLN A 71 25.22 44.22 23.38
N SER A 72 24.95 45.42 22.87
CA SER A 72 24.22 45.55 21.60
C SER A 72 25.10 45.22 20.39
N CYS A 73 26.42 45.44 20.46
CA CYS A 73 27.36 44.91 19.46
C CYS A 73 27.40 43.37 19.50
N ALA A 74 27.34 42.78 20.70
CA ALA A 74 27.29 41.34 20.90
C ALA A 74 25.96 40.70 20.45
N ASP A 75 24.82 41.37 20.68
CA ASP A 75 23.51 40.90 20.21
C ASP A 75 23.46 40.88 18.66
N ILE A 76 24.04 41.89 18.00
CA ILE A 76 24.17 41.95 16.53
C ILE A 76 25.15 40.88 16.00
N ALA A 77 26.24 40.61 16.73
CA ALA A 77 27.16 39.52 16.40
C ALA A 77 26.49 38.15 16.50
N ALA A 78 25.68 37.91 17.54
CA ALA A 78 24.90 36.69 17.68
C ALA A 78 23.86 36.51 16.56
N GLU A 79 23.27 37.59 16.03
CA GLU A 79 22.29 37.49 14.92
C GLU A 79 22.95 37.30 13.54
N LEU A 80 24.20 37.77 13.34
CA LEU A 80 24.83 37.86 12.00
C LEU A 80 26.10 37.02 11.81
N CYS A 81 26.77 36.64 12.89
CA CYS A 81 27.97 35.82 12.90
C CYS A 81 27.69 34.41 13.45
N ASP A 82 26.83 34.33 14.48
CA ASP A 82 26.43 33.09 15.18
C ASP A 82 25.07 32.55 14.68
N GLY A 83 24.85 32.66 13.36
CA GLY A 83 23.59 32.27 12.72
C GLY A 83 23.29 30.78 12.93
N GLY A 84 22.13 30.48 13.52
CA GLY A 84 21.79 29.15 14.03
C GLY A 84 21.88 28.00 13.01
N GLY A 85 23.02 27.31 13.03
CA GLY A 85 23.37 26.12 12.26
C GLY A 85 24.78 25.68 12.69
N GLY A 86 25.04 24.37 12.69
CA GLY A 86 26.31 23.76 13.11
C GLY A 86 27.50 23.99 12.17
N GLY A 87 28.61 23.31 12.47
CA GLY A 87 29.85 23.38 11.70
C GLY A 87 29.65 23.00 10.24
N GLY A 88 30.28 23.76 9.33
CA GLY A 88 30.08 23.64 7.88
C GLY A 88 31.31 23.20 7.09
N ASN A 89 32.28 22.55 7.74
CA ASN A 89 33.48 22.00 7.11
C ASN A 89 33.92 20.72 7.86
N CYS A 90 34.55 19.79 7.16
CA CYS A 90 35.20 18.64 7.78
C CYS A 90 36.21 19.01 8.88
N GLY A 91 36.17 18.28 9.98
CA GLY A 91 37.04 18.50 11.13
C GLY A 91 36.62 19.65 12.04
N ASP A 92 35.36 20.12 11.94
CA ASP A 92 34.80 21.15 12.82
C ASP A 92 34.14 20.50 14.07
N PRO A 93 34.68 20.69 15.29
CA PRO A 93 34.11 20.15 16.52
C PRO A 93 32.69 20.64 16.85
N ALA A 94 32.15 21.61 16.11
CA ALA A 94 30.76 22.06 16.21
C ALA A 94 29.79 21.36 15.23
N ALA A 95 30.28 20.56 14.29
CA ALA A 95 29.43 19.69 13.45
C ALA A 95 29.01 18.41 14.21
N GLY A 96 29.89 17.89 15.07
CA GLY A 96 29.66 16.68 15.85
C GLY A 96 30.02 15.39 15.11
N ALA A 97 29.81 14.26 15.80
CA ALA A 97 30.32 12.96 15.38
C ALA A 97 29.75 12.49 14.04
N CYS A 98 30.60 11.88 13.22
CA CYS A 98 30.28 11.46 11.86
C CYS A 98 29.18 10.39 11.79
N ASP A 99 29.11 9.51 12.79
CA ASP A 99 28.07 8.47 12.95
C ASP A 99 26.69 9.03 13.32
N VAL A 100 26.50 10.36 13.33
CA VAL A 100 25.25 11.03 13.67
C VAL A 100 24.89 12.11 12.65
N ALA A 101 23.71 11.97 12.04
CA ALA A 101 23.09 12.99 11.21
C ALA A 101 22.96 14.33 11.95
N ASN A 102 23.71 15.35 11.54
CA ASN A 102 23.79 16.65 12.22
C ASN A 102 23.07 17.78 11.45
N GLY A 103 22.75 17.58 10.16
CA GLY A 103 22.00 18.53 9.33
C GLY A 103 22.81 19.71 8.80
N THR A 104 24.14 19.71 8.95
CA THR A 104 25.07 20.71 8.43
C THR A 104 26.22 20.09 7.64
N PRO A 105 26.94 20.82 6.77
CA PRO A 105 27.96 20.21 5.91
C PRO A 105 29.18 19.68 6.68
N GLY A 106 29.41 18.37 6.63
CA GLY A 106 30.54 17.68 7.27
C GLY A 106 30.30 17.22 8.71
N CYS A 107 31.35 16.66 9.32
CA CYS A 107 31.40 16.19 10.71
C CYS A 107 32.74 16.53 11.38
N ASP A 108 32.89 16.18 12.67
CA ASP A 108 34.00 16.62 13.53
C ASP A 108 35.34 15.89 13.33
N ASP A 109 35.37 14.73 12.69
CA ASP A 109 36.60 14.10 12.21
C ASP A 109 36.95 14.55 10.79
N LEU A 110 38.18 15.05 10.62
CA LEU A 110 38.66 15.61 9.36
C LEU A 110 38.95 14.55 8.29
N GLU A 111 39.46 13.39 8.68
CA GLU A 111 39.93 12.34 7.75
C GLU A 111 38.71 11.56 7.25
N CYS A 112 37.87 11.08 8.18
CA CYS A 112 36.57 10.47 7.90
C CYS A 112 35.70 11.34 6.99
N CYS A 113 35.47 12.60 7.38
CA CYS A 113 34.63 13.50 6.61
C CYS A 113 35.17 13.70 5.19
N THR A 114 36.49 13.88 5.02
CA THR A 114 37.09 14.09 3.71
C THR A 114 36.90 12.89 2.78
N ASP A 115 36.97 11.67 3.31
CA ASP A 115 36.79 10.45 2.54
C ASP A 115 35.30 10.20 2.20
N VAL A 116 34.36 10.52 3.10
CA VAL A 116 32.91 10.55 2.78
C VAL A 116 32.62 11.60 1.70
N CYS A 117 33.14 12.83 1.79
CA CYS A 117 32.98 13.86 0.74
C CYS A 117 33.49 13.42 -0.64
N ALA A 118 34.43 12.47 -0.68
CA ALA A 118 35.01 11.96 -1.93
C ALA A 118 34.11 10.90 -2.60
N VAL A 119 33.17 10.31 -1.84
CA VAL A 119 32.12 9.41 -2.31
C VAL A 119 30.85 10.21 -2.62
N ASP A 120 30.24 10.87 -1.62
CA ASP A 120 29.13 11.80 -1.81
C ASP A 120 29.48 13.26 -1.42
N PRO A 121 29.66 14.16 -2.41
CA PRO A 121 29.78 15.59 -2.18
C PRO A 121 28.58 16.23 -1.47
N TYR A 122 27.37 15.65 -1.50
CA TYR A 122 26.18 16.20 -0.82
C TYR A 122 26.41 16.41 0.68
N CYS A 123 27.08 15.46 1.33
CA CYS A 123 27.40 15.48 2.75
C CYS A 123 28.24 16.70 3.16
N CYS A 124 28.97 17.30 2.20
CA CYS A 124 29.93 18.37 2.42
C CYS A 124 29.62 19.67 1.65
N GLU A 125 28.72 19.63 0.67
CA GLU A 125 28.20 20.81 -0.04
C GLU A 125 26.78 21.23 0.43
N THR A 126 26.01 20.32 1.04
CA THR A 126 24.60 20.55 1.43
C THR A 126 24.31 20.25 2.90
N ALA A 127 24.38 18.99 3.34
CA ALA A 127 24.08 18.60 4.72
C ALA A 127 24.55 17.17 5.03
N TRP A 128 25.06 16.94 6.23
CA TRP A 128 25.33 15.63 6.79
C TRP A 128 24.03 15.04 7.39
N ASP A 129 23.30 14.28 6.59
CA ASP A 129 22.04 13.65 6.99
C ASP A 129 22.23 12.17 7.41
N GLY A 130 21.15 11.38 7.38
CA GLY A 130 21.21 9.96 7.73
C GLY A 130 22.09 9.14 6.79
N ILE A 131 22.05 9.43 5.48
CA ILE A 131 22.85 8.71 4.47
C ILE A 131 24.33 8.97 4.73
N CYS A 132 24.72 10.21 4.97
CA CYS A 132 26.08 10.60 5.31
C CYS A 132 26.59 9.94 6.60
N ALA A 133 25.72 9.77 7.59
CA ALA A 133 26.05 9.09 8.84
C ALA A 133 26.25 7.58 8.61
N ASP A 134 25.36 6.94 7.87
CA ASP A 134 25.44 5.52 7.54
C ASP A 134 26.65 5.20 6.64
N GLU A 135 26.93 6.02 5.62
CA GLU A 135 28.17 5.93 4.81
C GLU A 135 29.42 6.04 5.68
N SER A 136 29.43 6.92 6.69
CA SER A 136 30.58 7.10 7.57
C SER A 136 30.90 5.86 8.43
N ASN A 137 29.88 5.08 8.83
CA ASN A 137 30.08 3.85 9.59
C ASN A 137 30.90 2.81 8.82
N THR A 138 30.85 2.86 7.48
CA THR A 138 31.61 1.98 6.58
C THR A 138 32.89 2.62 6.08
N ILE A 139 32.85 3.86 5.58
CA ILE A 139 34.02 4.57 5.03
C ILE A 139 35.08 4.84 6.11
N CYS A 140 34.65 5.19 7.33
CA CYS A 140 35.52 5.69 8.40
C CYS A 140 35.87 4.64 9.46
N TYR A 141 35.76 3.36 9.14
CA TYR A 141 35.90 2.26 10.11
C TYR A 141 37.34 2.10 10.65
N ASP A 142 37.69 2.78 11.74
CA ASP A 142 38.94 2.57 12.54
C ASP A 142 38.88 1.28 13.42
N GLY A 143 38.06 0.31 13.01
CA GLY A 143 38.06 -1.02 13.63
C GLY A 143 39.18 -1.91 13.08
N PRO A 144 39.45 -3.06 13.73
CA PRO A 144 40.33 -4.06 13.13
C PRO A 144 39.69 -4.67 11.88
N THR A 145 40.47 -4.87 10.83
CA THR A 145 40.04 -5.65 9.65
C THR A 145 39.56 -7.04 10.08
N PRO A 146 38.59 -7.67 9.38
CA PRO A 146 38.13 -9.02 9.69
C PRO A 146 39.28 -10.05 9.73
N GLU A 147 39.13 -11.12 10.53
CA GLU A 147 40.16 -12.19 10.58
C GLU A 147 40.25 -12.98 9.25
N ASN A 148 39.24 -12.87 8.39
CA ASN A 148 39.09 -13.55 7.10
C ASN A 148 39.01 -12.59 5.89
N ASP A 149 39.69 -11.45 5.99
CA ASP A 149 39.85 -10.40 4.96
C ASP A 149 40.57 -10.88 3.67
N GLU A 150 41.33 -11.98 3.77
CA GLU A 150 42.06 -12.59 2.66
C GLU A 150 41.63 -14.05 2.49
N CYS A 151 41.49 -14.54 1.25
CA CYS A 151 41.14 -15.94 0.95
C CYS A 151 42.01 -16.97 1.70
N VAL A 152 43.31 -16.67 1.89
CA VAL A 152 44.25 -17.58 2.57
C VAL A 152 44.02 -17.71 4.07
N ASP A 153 43.27 -16.78 4.68
CA ASP A 153 42.89 -16.76 6.09
C ASP A 153 41.38 -17.02 6.30
N ALA A 154 40.69 -17.54 5.26
CA ALA A 154 39.27 -17.87 5.27
C ALA A 154 38.83 -18.79 6.43
N ILE A 155 37.71 -18.43 7.08
CA ILE A 155 37.19 -19.17 8.24
C ILE A 155 36.50 -20.48 7.81
N ASP A 156 36.87 -21.60 8.44
CA ASP A 156 36.26 -22.92 8.24
C ASP A 156 34.91 -23.02 8.98
N LEU A 157 33.82 -23.07 8.22
CA LEU A 157 32.44 -23.25 8.69
C LEU A 157 32.10 -24.74 8.94
N GLY A 158 32.97 -25.66 8.57
CA GLY A 158 32.83 -27.08 8.82
C GLY A 158 32.13 -27.84 7.68
N THR A 159 30.97 -28.44 7.96
CA THR A 159 30.34 -29.42 7.06
C THR A 159 28.83 -29.49 7.26
N GLY A 160 28.07 -29.40 6.17
CA GLY A 160 26.60 -29.34 6.19
C GLY A 160 26.07 -27.96 6.59
N ASP A 161 24.80 -27.91 7.00
CA ASP A 161 24.08 -26.67 7.30
C ASP A 161 24.80 -25.79 8.35
N SER A 162 24.82 -24.48 8.14
CA SER A 162 25.35 -23.51 9.10
C SER A 162 24.63 -22.17 8.99
N VAL A 163 24.59 -21.42 10.10
CA VAL A 163 24.21 -19.99 10.11
C VAL A 163 25.29 -19.26 10.89
N THR A 164 25.94 -18.29 10.25
CA THR A 164 27.13 -17.62 10.77
C THR A 164 27.01 -16.11 10.60
N ALA A 165 26.99 -15.37 11.71
CA ALA A 165 27.05 -13.91 11.68
C ALA A 165 28.40 -13.43 11.13
N PHE A 166 28.37 -12.44 10.24
CA PHE A 166 29.54 -11.87 9.57
C PHE A 166 29.56 -10.33 9.62
N SER A 167 30.71 -9.77 9.27
CA SER A 167 30.93 -8.32 9.15
C SER A 167 31.96 -8.09 8.05
N THR A 168 31.60 -7.34 7.01
CA THR A 168 32.51 -6.89 5.94
C THR A 168 33.12 -5.52 6.25
N LEU A 169 32.67 -4.84 7.31
CA LEU A 169 33.24 -3.56 7.77
C LEU A 169 34.77 -3.65 7.97
N GLY A 170 35.49 -2.78 7.28
CA GLY A 170 36.96 -2.74 7.31
C GLY A 170 37.64 -3.82 6.46
N ALA A 171 36.90 -4.62 5.69
CA ALA A 171 37.48 -5.53 4.71
C ALA A 171 38.07 -4.78 3.50
N ASN A 172 39.04 -5.39 2.84
CA ASN A 172 39.73 -4.84 1.68
C ASN A 172 39.00 -5.19 0.37
N THR A 173 39.70 -5.31 -0.75
CA THR A 173 39.11 -5.85 -1.99
C THR A 173 40.16 -6.71 -2.66
N SER A 174 40.25 -7.97 -2.22
CA SER A 174 41.33 -8.92 -2.50
C SER A 174 40.98 -9.92 -3.60
N GLY A 175 39.69 -10.14 -3.85
CA GLY A 175 39.19 -11.16 -4.76
C GLY A 175 39.44 -10.96 -6.27
N PRO A 176 39.20 -12.02 -7.06
CA PRO A 176 39.36 -11.99 -8.51
C PRO A 176 38.21 -11.25 -9.21
N ASP A 177 38.46 -10.76 -10.42
CA ASP A 177 37.41 -10.36 -11.36
C ASP A 177 36.47 -11.57 -11.61
N LEU A 178 35.17 -11.39 -11.38
CA LEU A 178 34.14 -12.39 -11.69
C LEU A 178 34.01 -12.60 -13.22
N PRO A 179 33.53 -13.77 -13.66
CA PRO A 179 33.28 -14.02 -15.08
C PRO A 179 32.05 -13.23 -15.60
N ALA A 180 31.88 -13.16 -16.91
CA ALA A 180 30.91 -12.25 -17.55
C ALA A 180 29.44 -12.63 -17.28
N GLU A 181 29.18 -13.90 -17.00
CA GLU A 181 27.92 -14.45 -16.50
C GLU A 181 27.54 -13.96 -15.08
N CYS A 182 28.44 -13.26 -14.39
CA CYS A 182 28.20 -12.59 -13.10
C CYS A 182 28.25 -11.06 -13.20
N GLU A 183 28.31 -10.49 -14.40
CA GLU A 183 28.30 -9.03 -14.58
C GLU A 183 26.93 -8.46 -14.20
N SER A 184 26.92 -7.49 -13.29
CA SER A 184 25.71 -6.73 -12.94
C SER A 184 25.95 -5.25 -13.17
N PHE A 185 25.13 -4.65 -14.03
CA PHE A 185 25.21 -3.23 -14.47
C PHE A 185 26.63 -2.73 -14.86
N GLY A 186 27.51 -3.62 -15.31
CA GLY A 186 28.89 -3.33 -15.70
C GLY A 186 29.96 -3.55 -14.62
N GLU A 187 29.60 -4.00 -13.41
CA GLU A 187 30.53 -4.37 -12.34
C GLU A 187 30.75 -5.89 -12.29
N ILE A 188 31.98 -6.30 -11.96
CA ILE A 188 32.44 -7.69 -11.90
C ILE A 188 33.31 -7.96 -10.65
N ILE A 189 33.40 -7.02 -9.70
CA ILE A 189 34.23 -7.16 -8.50
C ILE A 189 33.33 -7.08 -7.26
N ILE A 190 33.40 -8.09 -6.40
CA ILE A 190 32.81 -8.05 -5.05
C ILE A 190 33.65 -7.09 -4.19
N ARG A 191 33.01 -6.09 -3.58
CA ARG A 191 33.64 -5.02 -2.79
C ARG A 191 33.64 -5.37 -1.31
N GLY A 192 34.69 -4.99 -0.57
CA GLY A 192 34.74 -5.25 0.88
C GLY A 192 34.69 -6.74 1.22
N ASP A 193 35.50 -7.56 0.54
CA ASP A 193 35.25 -9.00 0.48
C ASP A 193 35.92 -9.82 1.60
N ILE A 194 35.13 -10.69 2.23
CA ILE A 194 35.56 -11.63 3.26
C ILE A 194 35.32 -13.07 2.81
N TRP A 195 36.09 -14.00 3.38
CA TRP A 195 36.24 -15.34 2.85
C TRP A 195 35.89 -16.44 3.86
N TYR A 196 35.22 -17.49 3.39
CA TYR A 196 34.89 -18.68 4.17
C TYR A 196 35.27 -19.95 3.42
N THR A 197 35.58 -21.02 4.15
CA THR A 197 35.66 -22.38 3.62
C THR A 197 34.55 -23.24 4.22
N TRP A 198 33.98 -24.11 3.41
CA TRP A 198 32.88 -24.99 3.82
C TRP A 198 32.94 -26.30 3.04
N THR A 199 32.60 -27.43 3.67
CA THR A 199 32.67 -28.75 3.02
C THR A 199 31.28 -29.34 2.84
N ALA A 200 30.92 -29.69 1.61
CA ALA A 200 29.64 -30.32 1.32
C ALA A 200 29.53 -31.71 1.95
N SER A 201 28.37 -32.05 2.51
CA SER A 201 28.00 -33.41 2.93
C SER A 201 27.04 -34.09 1.93
N THR A 202 26.31 -33.32 1.12
CA THR A 202 25.41 -33.83 0.06
C THR A 202 26.04 -33.86 -1.35
N ASN A 203 25.36 -34.50 -2.31
CA ASN A 203 25.64 -34.41 -3.75
C ASN A 203 24.41 -33.81 -4.50
N GLU A 204 23.62 -33.02 -3.78
CA GLU A 204 22.43 -32.30 -4.24
C GLU A 204 22.81 -30.81 -4.37
N ILE A 205 21.84 -29.90 -4.27
CA ILE A 205 22.12 -28.45 -4.26
C ILE A 205 22.67 -27.94 -2.91
N ILE A 206 23.24 -26.75 -2.93
CA ILE A 206 23.44 -25.88 -1.76
C ILE A 206 22.67 -24.57 -1.97
N VAL A 207 22.02 -24.06 -0.92
CA VAL A 207 21.55 -22.67 -0.85
C VAL A 207 22.49 -21.89 0.07
N ILE A 208 23.03 -20.78 -0.42
CA ILE A 208 23.92 -19.85 0.31
C ILE A 208 23.27 -18.47 0.26
N SER A 209 22.88 -17.94 1.41
CA SER A 209 21.94 -16.81 1.48
C SER A 209 22.33 -15.77 2.53
N THR A 210 22.26 -14.50 2.12
CA THR A 210 22.21 -13.29 2.98
C THR A 210 20.83 -12.62 2.91
N CYS A 211 19.90 -13.22 2.17
CA CYS A 211 18.57 -12.72 1.82
C CYS A 211 17.75 -12.24 3.04
N ASN A 212 17.43 -10.94 3.08
CA ASN A 212 16.72 -10.25 4.16
C ASN A 212 17.43 -10.21 5.53
N ASP A 213 18.66 -10.74 5.64
CA ASP A 213 19.37 -10.98 6.91
C ASP A 213 20.72 -10.23 6.99
N ALA A 214 21.06 -9.45 5.95
CA ALA A 214 22.16 -8.49 5.91
C ALA A 214 21.64 -7.04 5.81
N ASP A 215 22.42 -6.08 6.30
CA ASP A 215 22.06 -4.66 6.40
C ASP A 215 22.49 -3.81 5.18
N PHE A 216 23.07 -4.43 4.16
CA PHE A 216 23.63 -3.78 2.97
C PHE A 216 23.40 -4.58 1.69
N ASP A 217 23.59 -3.92 0.54
CA ASP A 217 23.61 -4.50 -0.81
C ASP A 217 24.77 -5.51 -0.92
N THR A 218 24.46 -6.82 -1.01
CA THR A 218 25.46 -7.90 -0.92
C THR A 218 25.79 -8.54 -2.27
N ARG A 219 26.95 -9.19 -2.34
CA ARG A 219 27.32 -10.12 -3.42
C ARG A 219 27.92 -11.40 -2.88
N LEU A 220 27.60 -12.51 -3.55
CA LEU A 220 28.09 -13.85 -3.26
C LEU A 220 28.82 -14.45 -4.45
N ALA A 221 29.93 -15.14 -4.21
CA ALA A 221 30.54 -16.06 -5.17
C ALA A 221 31.00 -17.36 -4.51
N LEU A 222 30.86 -18.46 -5.23
CA LEU A 222 31.22 -19.81 -4.82
C LEU A 222 32.30 -20.36 -5.75
N TYR A 223 33.34 -20.92 -5.14
CA TYR A 223 34.50 -21.50 -5.84
C TYR A 223 34.84 -22.89 -5.29
N SER A 224 35.47 -23.72 -6.10
CA SER A 224 36.24 -24.89 -5.65
C SER A 224 37.74 -24.70 -5.91
N GLY A 225 38.57 -25.65 -5.42
CA GLY A 225 40.03 -25.60 -5.61
C GLY A 225 40.78 -25.06 -4.39
N ASP A 226 41.64 -24.07 -4.60
CA ASP A 226 42.41 -23.38 -3.56
C ASP A 226 42.65 -21.91 -3.93
N CYS A 227 43.07 -21.06 -2.98
CA CYS A 227 43.28 -19.63 -3.23
C CYS A 227 44.42 -19.28 -4.20
N GLU A 228 45.26 -20.25 -4.62
CA GLU A 228 46.20 -20.05 -5.73
C GLU A 228 45.57 -20.39 -7.10
N ASN A 229 44.46 -21.15 -7.11
CA ASN A 229 43.84 -21.77 -8.29
C ASN A 229 42.30 -21.88 -8.14
N LEU A 230 41.61 -20.77 -7.82
CA LEU A 230 40.15 -20.75 -7.68
C LEU A 230 39.47 -21.20 -8.98
N VAL A 231 38.53 -22.13 -8.86
CA VAL A 231 37.63 -22.57 -9.93
C VAL A 231 36.26 -22.00 -9.61
N PHE A 232 35.74 -21.14 -10.48
CA PHE A 232 34.41 -20.54 -10.31
C PHE A 232 33.30 -21.58 -10.51
N GLU A 233 32.31 -21.60 -9.61
CA GLU A 233 31.16 -22.51 -9.64
C GLU A 233 29.83 -21.74 -9.80
N ALA A 234 29.59 -20.68 -9.01
CA ALA A 234 28.36 -19.88 -9.04
C ALA A 234 28.54 -18.47 -8.43
N CYS A 235 27.59 -17.57 -8.69
CA CYS A 235 27.52 -16.22 -8.12
C CYS A 235 26.07 -15.78 -7.93
N ASN A 236 25.87 -14.76 -7.08
CA ASN A 236 24.65 -13.97 -7.04
C ASN A 236 24.95 -12.53 -6.59
N ASP A 237 24.06 -11.61 -6.96
CA ASP A 237 24.08 -10.18 -6.69
C ASP A 237 22.77 -9.89 -5.92
N ASP A 238 21.72 -9.47 -6.63
CA ASP A 238 20.34 -9.52 -6.14
C ASP A 238 19.81 -10.96 -6.02
N GLY A 239 19.37 -11.35 -4.82
CA GLY A 239 18.59 -12.56 -4.60
C GLY A 239 17.13 -12.35 -5.01
N LEU A 240 16.56 -13.31 -5.75
CA LEU A 240 15.24 -13.15 -6.40
C LEU A 240 14.08 -13.21 -5.39
N GLY A 241 13.67 -12.04 -4.90
CA GLY A 241 12.67 -11.87 -3.83
C GLY A 241 13.24 -11.36 -2.51
N CYS A 242 14.53 -11.02 -2.46
CA CYS A 242 15.22 -10.53 -1.27
C CYS A 242 15.11 -9.00 -1.15
N ALA A 243 14.79 -8.50 0.05
CA ALA A 243 14.77 -7.07 0.32
C ALA A 243 16.19 -6.48 0.43
N GLY A 244 16.33 -5.18 0.15
CA GLY A 244 17.57 -4.44 0.39
C GLY A 244 18.75 -4.82 -0.51
N PHE A 245 18.50 -5.44 -1.67
CA PHE A 245 19.54 -5.90 -2.60
C PHE A 245 20.48 -6.95 -1.96
N THR A 246 19.88 -7.84 -1.14
CA THR A 246 20.59 -8.95 -0.48
C THR A 246 20.53 -10.22 -1.33
N SER A 247 21.53 -11.10 -1.19
CA SER A 247 21.81 -12.19 -2.14
C SER A 247 21.25 -13.55 -1.72
N GLU A 248 20.91 -14.37 -2.72
CA GLU A 248 20.77 -15.82 -2.57
C GLU A 248 21.40 -16.56 -3.77
N LEU A 249 22.41 -17.38 -3.49
CA LEU A 249 23.19 -18.17 -4.45
C LEU A 249 22.82 -19.65 -4.30
N ILE A 250 22.56 -20.32 -5.42
CA ILE A 250 22.22 -21.75 -5.45
C ILE A 250 23.13 -22.47 -6.47
N ALA A 251 23.69 -23.61 -6.08
CA ALA A 251 24.66 -24.37 -6.88
C ALA A 251 24.57 -25.89 -6.65
N GLU A 252 25.03 -26.71 -7.59
CA GLU A 252 25.27 -28.15 -7.36
C GLU A 252 26.57 -28.37 -6.57
N VAL A 253 26.57 -29.27 -5.59
CA VAL A 253 27.77 -29.61 -4.79
C VAL A 253 28.10 -31.10 -4.82
N VAL A 254 29.35 -31.45 -4.45
CA VAL A 254 29.84 -32.83 -4.41
C VAL A 254 30.32 -33.20 -3.00
N ALA A 255 29.79 -34.30 -2.45
CA ALA A 255 30.01 -34.65 -1.04
C ALA A 255 31.49 -34.93 -0.72
N GLY A 256 31.99 -34.20 0.28
CA GLY A 256 33.39 -34.22 0.71
C GLY A 256 34.32 -33.29 -0.08
N THR A 257 33.79 -32.48 -1.00
CA THR A 257 34.52 -31.35 -1.59
C THR A 257 34.41 -30.14 -0.66
N THR A 258 35.55 -29.49 -0.40
CA THR A 258 35.60 -28.18 0.26
C THR A 258 35.50 -27.09 -0.80
N TYR A 259 34.56 -26.19 -0.62
CA TYR A 259 34.34 -24.99 -1.41
C TYR A 259 34.82 -23.76 -0.64
N ILE A 260 35.03 -22.67 -1.38
CA ILE A 260 35.43 -21.36 -0.89
C ILE A 260 34.29 -20.40 -1.24
N ILE A 261 33.80 -19.65 -0.25
CA ILE A 261 32.71 -18.69 -0.37
C ILE A 261 33.30 -17.29 -0.18
N GLN A 262 32.99 -16.40 -1.11
CA GLN A 262 33.35 -14.97 -1.06
C GLN A 262 32.07 -14.17 -0.82
N ILE A 263 32.13 -13.22 0.12
CA ILE A 263 31.00 -12.34 0.48
C ILE A 263 31.50 -10.91 0.55
N GLY A 264 30.78 -9.99 -0.08
CA GLY A 264 31.01 -8.55 0.02
C GLY A 264 29.78 -7.79 -0.44
N GLY A 265 29.94 -6.59 -0.98
CA GLY A 265 28.88 -5.79 -1.58
C GLY A 265 29.10 -5.42 -3.04
N PHE A 266 28.11 -4.76 -3.64
CA PHE A 266 28.09 -4.44 -5.07
C PHE A 266 28.92 -3.20 -5.45
N ASN A 267 28.57 -2.03 -4.93
CA ASN A 267 29.26 -0.76 -5.22
C ASN A 267 29.85 -0.16 -3.94
N PRO A 268 31.05 0.45 -3.96
CA PRO A 268 31.55 1.15 -2.78
C PRO A 268 30.63 2.34 -2.43
N PRO A 269 30.20 2.53 -1.16
CA PRO A 269 30.71 1.93 0.07
C PRO A 269 29.84 0.79 0.65
N ALA A 270 29.46 -0.23 -0.15
CA ALA A 270 28.74 -1.41 0.33
C ALA A 270 29.64 -2.35 1.16
N GLN A 271 29.71 -2.09 2.47
CA GLN A 271 30.10 -3.04 3.52
C GLN A 271 29.11 -2.88 4.68
N GLY A 272 28.99 -3.91 5.52
CA GLY A 272 28.03 -3.95 6.60
C GLY A 272 28.11 -5.25 7.40
N THR A 273 26.98 -5.69 7.96
CA THR A 273 26.86 -6.92 8.76
C THR A 273 25.65 -7.75 8.34
N GLY A 274 25.61 -9.01 8.80
CA GLY A 274 24.47 -9.89 8.54
C GLY A 274 24.72 -11.32 8.99
N ASN A 275 23.83 -12.23 8.60
CA ASN A 275 24.08 -13.68 8.69
C ASN A 275 24.32 -14.28 7.31
N LEU A 276 25.31 -15.16 7.23
CA LEU A 276 25.47 -16.13 6.15
C LEU A 276 24.73 -17.40 6.55
N THR A 277 23.67 -17.73 5.82
CA THR A 277 23.00 -19.04 5.90
C THR A 277 23.55 -19.96 4.81
N ILE A 278 23.87 -21.19 5.18
CA ILE A 278 24.25 -22.30 4.30
C ILE A 278 23.33 -23.46 4.63
N CYS A 279 22.63 -24.00 3.65
CA CYS A 279 21.67 -25.09 3.85
C CYS A 279 21.76 -26.11 2.68
N GLU A 280 21.94 -27.39 3.00
CA GLU A 280 22.15 -28.48 2.02
C GLU A 280 20.88 -29.18 1.54
N GLY A 281 20.77 -29.34 0.22
CA GLY A 281 19.84 -30.24 -0.45
C GLY A 281 18.44 -29.69 -0.64
N ASP A 282 17.58 -30.52 -1.23
CA ASP A 282 16.25 -30.18 -1.72
C ASP A 282 15.29 -29.62 -0.64
N ALA A 283 15.57 -29.87 0.64
CA ALA A 283 14.77 -29.39 1.78
C ALA A 283 15.08 -27.94 2.20
N CYS A 284 16.10 -27.31 1.61
CA CYS A 284 16.55 -25.96 1.93
C CYS A 284 15.93 -24.88 1.03
N LEU A 285 15.35 -25.28 -0.11
CA LEU A 285 14.41 -24.44 -0.83
C LEU A 285 13.13 -24.33 0.01
N ALA A 286 12.78 -23.12 0.43
CA ALA A 286 11.57 -22.84 1.22
C ALA A 286 10.26 -22.92 0.40
N GLY A 287 10.22 -23.79 -0.62
CA GLY A 287 9.31 -23.71 -1.75
C GLY A 287 8.13 -24.67 -1.74
N CYS A 288 7.17 -24.42 -2.64
CA CYS A 288 5.94 -25.22 -2.74
C CYS A 288 6.14 -26.60 -3.39
N VAL A 289 7.16 -26.76 -4.24
CA VAL A 289 7.34 -27.97 -5.06
C VAL A 289 8.61 -28.70 -4.65
N ALA A 290 8.47 -29.79 -3.90
CA ALA A 290 9.58 -30.71 -3.65
C ALA A 290 9.86 -31.64 -4.85
N SER A 291 8.82 -32.01 -5.60
CA SER A 291 8.90 -32.91 -6.77
C SER A 291 7.59 -32.97 -7.55
N CYS A 292 7.65 -33.39 -8.82
CA CYS A 292 6.46 -33.86 -9.56
C CYS A 292 5.77 -35.03 -8.85
N GLU A 293 4.43 -35.07 -8.91
CA GLU A 293 3.65 -36.22 -8.48
C GLU A 293 3.46 -37.24 -9.61
N GLY A 294 3.28 -38.52 -9.24
CA GLY A 294 3.15 -39.63 -10.19
C GLY A 294 1.85 -39.62 -11.03
N SER A 295 1.00 -38.62 -10.85
CA SER A 295 -0.22 -38.34 -11.60
C SER A 295 -0.12 -37.13 -12.53
N ASP A 296 0.92 -36.33 -12.40
CA ASP A 296 1.09 -35.09 -13.18
C ASP A 296 1.37 -35.42 -14.65
N VAL A 297 0.90 -34.55 -15.55
CA VAL A 297 1.25 -34.60 -16.96
C VAL A 297 2.70 -34.13 -17.08
N PRO A 298 3.64 -34.95 -17.61
CA PRO A 298 4.98 -34.47 -17.86
C PRO A 298 4.96 -33.42 -18.97
N GLU A 299 5.76 -32.40 -18.81
CA GLU A 299 6.19 -31.56 -19.91
C GLU A 299 6.88 -32.40 -21.01
N GLU A 300 6.64 -32.06 -22.29
CA GLU A 300 7.26 -32.69 -23.46
C GLU A 300 8.63 -32.07 -23.81
N GLU A 301 8.91 -30.87 -23.29
CA GLU A 301 10.22 -30.22 -23.25
C GLU A 301 11.21 -31.00 -22.37
N GLY A 302 12.50 -30.66 -22.49
CA GLY A 302 13.45 -30.90 -21.43
C GLY A 302 14.31 -29.66 -21.25
N CYS A 303 14.23 -29.06 -20.06
CA CYS A 303 14.96 -27.88 -19.57
C CYS A 303 16.06 -27.29 -20.48
N GLY A 304 15.95 -26.00 -20.80
CA GLY A 304 16.86 -25.29 -21.68
C GLY A 304 16.62 -25.62 -23.16
N GLY A 305 15.37 -25.92 -23.48
CA GLY A 305 14.92 -26.32 -24.81
C GLY A 305 14.32 -25.15 -25.62
N ASP A 306 13.44 -25.50 -26.57
CA ASP A 306 12.58 -24.59 -27.35
C ASP A 306 11.68 -25.45 -28.28
N THR A 307 10.86 -26.32 -27.68
CA THR A 307 9.84 -27.15 -28.36
C THR A 307 8.42 -26.78 -27.93
N ASN A 308 8.25 -25.99 -26.86
CA ASN A 308 7.02 -25.38 -26.39
C ASN A 308 7.09 -23.83 -26.33
N GLY A 309 8.13 -23.18 -26.88
CA GLY A 309 8.43 -21.73 -26.77
C GLY A 309 7.40 -20.74 -27.36
N GLY A 310 6.27 -21.22 -27.88
CA GLY A 310 5.10 -20.44 -28.24
C GLY A 310 5.39 -19.23 -29.12
N CYS A 311 4.87 -18.05 -28.74
CA CYS A 311 5.07 -16.84 -29.56
C CYS A 311 6.46 -16.22 -29.41
N ASN A 312 7.35 -16.78 -28.58
CA ASN A 312 8.75 -16.36 -28.44
C ASN A 312 9.70 -17.10 -29.39
N ASP A 313 9.32 -18.31 -29.86
CA ASP A 313 10.05 -19.13 -30.83
C ASP A 313 10.59 -18.29 -32.02
N ALA A 314 11.90 -18.27 -32.18
CA ALA A 314 12.59 -17.47 -33.20
C ALA A 314 12.29 -17.92 -34.64
N SER A 315 11.69 -19.10 -34.84
CA SER A 315 11.20 -19.59 -36.13
C SER A 315 9.77 -19.13 -36.45
N GLY A 316 9.03 -18.58 -35.49
CA GLY A 316 7.70 -17.99 -35.66
C GLY A 316 6.60 -19.00 -35.97
N ASN A 317 6.75 -20.26 -35.57
CA ASN A 317 5.76 -21.32 -35.77
C ASN A 317 4.76 -21.45 -34.62
N GLY A 318 5.02 -20.84 -33.47
CA GLY A 318 4.10 -20.88 -32.32
C GLY A 318 3.95 -22.25 -31.67
N PRO A 319 5.04 -23.00 -31.39
CA PRO A 319 4.98 -24.37 -30.88
C PRO A 319 4.46 -24.39 -29.42
N VAL A 320 3.59 -25.34 -29.09
CA VAL A 320 2.90 -25.43 -27.80
C VAL A 320 2.65 -26.89 -27.44
N GLN A 321 2.69 -27.23 -26.15
CA GLN A 321 2.20 -28.52 -25.65
C GLN A 321 0.69 -28.47 -25.47
N GLN A 322 -0.03 -29.55 -25.80
CA GLN A 322 -1.48 -29.63 -25.63
C GLN A 322 -1.83 -30.17 -24.24
N ILE A 323 -2.70 -29.48 -23.49
CA ILE A 323 -3.16 -29.91 -22.16
C ILE A 323 -4.69 -29.88 -22.05
N ASN A 324 -5.24 -30.61 -21.08
CA ASN A 324 -6.67 -30.67 -20.79
C ASN A 324 -7.01 -29.84 -19.55
N VAL A 325 -8.25 -29.38 -19.47
CA VAL A 325 -8.81 -28.83 -18.22
C VAL A 325 -8.74 -29.90 -17.12
N GLY A 326 -8.16 -29.54 -15.97
CA GLY A 326 -7.94 -30.43 -14.83
C GLY A 326 -6.60 -31.15 -14.83
N ASP A 327 -5.76 -30.95 -15.85
CA ASP A 327 -4.37 -31.43 -15.81
C ASP A 327 -3.51 -30.52 -14.92
N THR A 328 -2.67 -31.13 -14.08
CA THR A 328 -1.46 -30.49 -13.54
C THR A 328 -0.28 -30.92 -14.41
N VAL A 329 0.36 -29.98 -15.07
CA VAL A 329 1.67 -30.18 -15.71
C VAL A 329 2.75 -30.14 -14.63
N CYS A 330 3.73 -31.04 -14.70
CA CYS A 330 5.00 -30.84 -14.04
C CYS A 330 6.11 -30.64 -15.09
N GLY A 331 6.84 -29.54 -14.97
CA GLY A 331 7.82 -29.09 -15.95
C GLY A 331 9.08 -28.51 -15.31
N THR A 332 10.00 -28.06 -16.15
CA THR A 332 11.32 -27.58 -15.75
C THR A 332 11.71 -26.29 -16.46
N MET A 333 11.75 -25.20 -15.70
CA MET A 333 12.24 -23.91 -16.17
C MET A 333 13.76 -23.89 -16.37
N PHE A 334 14.25 -22.87 -17.07
CA PHE A 334 15.67 -22.51 -17.18
C PHE A 334 15.84 -21.00 -17.30
N ALA A 335 16.90 -20.45 -16.71
CA ALA A 335 17.35 -19.08 -16.93
C ALA A 335 18.88 -19.00 -16.74
N PHE A 336 19.62 -18.66 -17.79
CA PHE A 336 21.08 -18.51 -17.77
C PHE A 336 21.60 -17.69 -18.96
N GLY A 337 22.68 -16.94 -18.75
CA GLY A 337 23.35 -16.14 -19.77
C GLY A 337 22.48 -15.04 -20.37
N GLY A 338 21.57 -14.46 -19.58
CA GLY A 338 20.56 -13.50 -20.06
C GLY A 338 19.49 -14.10 -20.98
N THR A 339 19.30 -15.43 -20.95
CA THR A 339 18.24 -16.14 -21.68
C THR A 339 17.41 -16.96 -20.72
N ARG A 340 16.10 -17.11 -20.97
CA ARG A 340 15.20 -17.96 -20.17
C ARG A 340 14.34 -18.84 -21.06
N ASP A 341 14.00 -20.01 -20.54
CA ASP A 341 12.95 -20.87 -21.08
C ASP A 341 11.59 -20.20 -20.97
N THR A 342 10.65 -20.58 -21.83
CA THR A 342 9.26 -20.13 -21.69
C THR A 342 8.30 -21.22 -22.16
N ASP A 343 7.51 -21.74 -21.25
CA ASP A 343 6.69 -22.93 -21.47
C ASP A 343 5.27 -22.52 -21.85
N TRP A 344 4.84 -22.86 -23.07
CA TRP A 344 3.49 -22.55 -23.55
C TRP A 344 2.65 -23.80 -23.73
N PHE A 345 1.51 -23.80 -23.05
CA PHE A 345 0.51 -24.85 -23.14
C PHE A 345 -0.75 -24.32 -23.82
N GLU A 346 -1.42 -25.16 -24.60
CA GLU A 346 -2.64 -24.83 -25.32
C GLU A 346 -3.77 -25.79 -24.93
N PHE A 347 -4.95 -25.22 -24.68
CA PHE A 347 -6.14 -25.92 -24.21
C PHE A 347 -7.39 -25.38 -24.92
N THR A 348 -8.55 -26.00 -24.72
CA THR A 348 -9.82 -25.57 -25.32
C THR A 348 -10.98 -25.80 -24.37
N ILE A 349 -11.85 -24.79 -24.24
CA ILE A 349 -13.09 -24.81 -23.45
C ILE A 349 -14.32 -24.75 -24.38
N SER A 350 -15.41 -25.41 -23.98
CA SER A 350 -16.62 -25.56 -24.80
C SER A 350 -17.74 -24.57 -24.49
N GLU A 351 -17.63 -23.83 -23.39
CA GLU A 351 -18.60 -22.86 -22.88
C GLU A 351 -17.85 -21.76 -22.10
N ARG A 352 -18.48 -20.58 -21.94
CA ARG A 352 -17.86 -19.44 -21.25
C ARG A 352 -17.50 -19.85 -19.81
N SER A 353 -16.25 -19.61 -19.42
CA SER A 353 -15.68 -20.17 -18.19
C SER A 353 -14.72 -19.21 -17.52
N ARG A 354 -14.75 -19.19 -16.17
CA ARG A 354 -13.67 -18.68 -15.33
C ARG A 354 -12.52 -19.68 -15.38
N VAL A 355 -11.46 -19.36 -16.12
CA VAL A 355 -10.23 -20.14 -16.21
C VAL A 355 -9.26 -19.64 -15.15
N SER A 356 -8.62 -20.55 -14.42
CA SER A 356 -7.52 -20.24 -13.50
C SER A 356 -6.27 -21.04 -13.88
N TRP A 357 -5.15 -20.34 -13.98
CA TRP A 357 -3.82 -20.92 -14.15
C TRP A 357 -3.03 -20.73 -12.85
N THR A 358 -2.68 -21.83 -12.21
CA THR A 358 -2.06 -21.89 -10.89
C THR A 358 -0.69 -22.53 -11.01
N VAL A 359 0.39 -21.80 -10.73
CA VAL A 359 1.76 -22.31 -10.80
C VAL A 359 2.38 -22.35 -9.40
N GLU A 360 2.71 -23.55 -8.96
CA GLU A 360 3.57 -23.81 -7.81
C GLU A 360 5.01 -23.87 -8.34
N ALA A 361 5.91 -23.04 -7.83
CA ALA A 361 7.33 -23.02 -8.22
C ALA A 361 8.16 -22.48 -7.05
N ASN A 362 9.45 -22.81 -7.01
CA ASN A 362 10.32 -22.41 -5.90
C ASN A 362 11.06 -21.08 -6.17
N ILE A 363 10.71 -20.40 -7.27
CA ILE A 363 11.22 -19.08 -7.67
C ILE A 363 10.06 -18.18 -8.13
N PRO A 364 10.17 -16.85 -8.00
CA PRO A 364 9.27 -15.90 -8.62
C PRO A 364 9.07 -16.17 -10.12
N THR A 365 7.81 -16.31 -10.52
CA THR A 365 7.41 -16.98 -11.77
C THR A 365 6.42 -16.14 -12.57
N THR A 366 6.81 -15.79 -13.80
CA THR A 366 5.92 -15.16 -14.77
C THR A 366 4.94 -16.17 -15.34
N LEU A 367 3.65 -15.91 -15.17
CA LEU A 367 2.57 -16.69 -15.77
C LEU A 367 1.48 -15.79 -16.38
N PHE A 368 0.84 -16.28 -17.45
CA PHE A 368 -0.23 -15.59 -18.16
C PHE A 368 -1.33 -16.54 -18.63
N LEU A 369 -2.56 -16.02 -18.76
CA LEU A 369 -3.60 -16.59 -19.61
C LEU A 369 -3.71 -15.74 -20.89
N LEU A 370 -3.64 -16.38 -22.05
CA LEU A 370 -3.41 -15.77 -23.36
C LEU A 370 -4.41 -16.29 -24.41
N SER A 371 -4.71 -15.48 -25.44
CA SER A 371 -5.35 -16.02 -26.65
C SER A 371 -4.39 -16.86 -27.49
N SER A 372 -4.92 -17.66 -28.42
CA SER A 372 -4.14 -18.55 -29.30
C SER A 372 -3.44 -17.85 -30.48
N ASP A 373 -3.60 -16.53 -30.61
CA ASP A 373 -2.87 -15.71 -31.60
C ASP A 373 -1.38 -15.57 -31.25
N CYS A 374 -0.53 -15.35 -32.27
CA CYS A 374 0.83 -14.86 -32.08
C CYS A 374 1.07 -13.58 -32.90
N PRO A 375 1.39 -12.42 -32.27
CA PRO A 375 1.36 -12.19 -30.83
C PRO A 375 -0.06 -12.32 -30.25
N PRO A 376 -0.21 -12.66 -28.94
CA PRO A 376 -1.52 -12.74 -28.30
C PRO A 376 -2.30 -11.43 -28.39
N THR A 377 -3.60 -11.55 -28.61
CA THR A 377 -4.59 -10.46 -28.63
C THR A 377 -5.24 -10.23 -27.27
N ILE A 378 -5.21 -11.24 -26.39
CA ILE A 378 -5.62 -11.19 -24.99
C ILE A 378 -4.40 -11.59 -24.14
N GLN A 379 -4.16 -10.85 -23.07
CA GLN A 379 -3.20 -11.19 -22.02
C GLN A 379 -3.83 -10.83 -20.67
N ILE A 380 -4.03 -11.84 -19.83
CA ILE A 380 -4.60 -11.71 -18.48
C ILE A 380 -3.51 -12.06 -17.46
N GLY A 381 -3.28 -11.10 -16.56
CA GLY A 381 -2.38 -11.24 -15.43
C GLY A 381 -0.90 -10.94 -15.71
N ALA A 382 -0.12 -11.03 -14.64
CA ALA A 382 1.31 -11.23 -14.61
C ALA A 382 1.67 -11.74 -13.20
N GLY A 383 2.11 -13.00 -13.09
CA GLY A 383 2.62 -13.54 -11.81
C GLY A 383 4.05 -13.08 -11.56
N TYR A 384 4.40 -12.83 -10.29
CA TYR A 384 5.79 -12.72 -9.82
C TYR A 384 5.91 -13.33 -8.41
N ASP A 385 5.39 -12.66 -7.38
CA ASP A 385 5.78 -12.93 -5.97
C ASP A 385 4.66 -13.55 -5.10
N ALA A 386 4.20 -14.75 -5.48
CA ALA A 386 3.34 -15.59 -4.64
C ALA A 386 3.59 -17.08 -4.93
N CYS A 387 3.40 -17.95 -3.94
CA CYS A 387 3.48 -19.39 -4.12
C CYS A 387 2.30 -20.10 -3.42
N PRO A 388 1.36 -20.70 -4.18
CA PRO A 388 1.25 -20.69 -5.65
C PRO A 388 1.00 -19.28 -6.21
N ALA A 389 1.55 -19.01 -7.40
CA ALA A 389 1.21 -17.85 -8.20
C ALA A 389 -0.03 -18.18 -9.05
N ILE A 390 -1.07 -17.34 -9.02
CA ILE A 390 -2.36 -17.63 -9.66
C ILE A 390 -2.81 -16.45 -10.50
N HIS A 391 -3.27 -16.72 -11.73
CA HIS A 391 -4.09 -15.77 -12.50
C HIS A 391 -5.39 -16.40 -12.97
N THR A 392 -6.46 -15.62 -12.88
CA THR A 392 -7.84 -16.04 -13.16
C THR A 392 -8.47 -15.06 -14.12
N GLY A 393 -9.16 -15.55 -15.16
CA GLY A 393 -9.87 -14.73 -16.14
C GLY A 393 -11.07 -15.43 -16.73
N CYS A 394 -12.11 -14.66 -17.07
CA CYS A 394 -13.29 -15.19 -17.76
C CYS A 394 -13.17 -15.04 -19.27
N VAL A 395 -13.39 -16.14 -19.98
CA VAL A 395 -13.19 -16.28 -21.42
C VAL A 395 -14.26 -17.17 -22.05
N ASP A 396 -14.58 -16.91 -23.32
CA ASP A 396 -15.60 -17.62 -24.10
C ASP A 396 -15.21 -19.03 -24.52
N ALA A 397 -16.15 -19.77 -25.10
CA ALA A 397 -15.88 -21.06 -25.75
C ALA A 397 -14.84 -20.89 -26.88
N GLY A 398 -13.61 -21.40 -26.68
CA GLY A 398 -12.51 -21.18 -27.59
C GLY A 398 -11.22 -21.92 -27.21
N THR A 399 -10.19 -21.73 -28.02
CA THR A 399 -8.84 -22.27 -27.84
C THR A 399 -7.91 -21.17 -27.32
N TYR A 400 -7.29 -21.42 -26.18
CA TYR A 400 -6.50 -20.46 -25.41
C TYR A 400 -5.15 -21.07 -25.02
N ARG A 401 -4.24 -20.22 -24.58
CA ARG A 401 -2.89 -20.60 -24.16
C ARG A 401 -2.62 -20.15 -22.74
N VAL A 402 -1.78 -20.89 -22.05
CA VAL A 402 -1.21 -20.49 -20.75
C VAL A 402 0.31 -20.56 -20.83
N PHE A 403 0.95 -19.69 -20.05
CA PHE A 403 2.39 -19.42 -20.10
C PHE A 403 3.02 -19.64 -18.74
N VAL A 404 4.26 -20.13 -18.71
CA VAL A 404 5.13 -20.23 -17.53
C VAL A 404 6.56 -19.84 -17.91
N ALA A 405 7.26 -19.09 -17.06
CA ALA A 405 8.69 -18.81 -17.16
C ALA A 405 9.25 -18.27 -15.83
N PRO A 406 10.58 -18.35 -15.57
CA PRO A 406 11.22 -17.61 -14.50
C PRO A 406 10.96 -16.10 -14.62
N GLY A 407 10.79 -15.40 -13.50
CA GLY A 407 10.72 -13.94 -13.48
C GLY A 407 12.00 -13.27 -14.00
N GLY A 408 13.15 -13.82 -13.63
CA GLY A 408 14.48 -13.38 -14.07
C GLY A 408 14.95 -13.95 -15.43
N PHE A 409 16.20 -13.66 -15.78
CA PHE A 409 16.88 -14.11 -17.01
C PHE A 409 18.20 -14.84 -16.75
N ASP A 410 18.53 -15.11 -15.48
CA ASP A 410 19.69 -15.88 -15.05
C ASP A 410 19.42 -16.61 -13.73
N GLY A 411 20.40 -17.37 -13.22
CA GLY A 411 20.35 -17.99 -11.89
C GLY A 411 19.52 -19.28 -11.75
N VAL A 412 18.96 -19.82 -12.84
CA VAL A 412 18.12 -21.04 -12.84
C VAL A 412 18.71 -22.08 -13.81
N PRO A 413 19.83 -22.73 -13.46
CA PRO A 413 20.48 -23.72 -14.33
C PRO A 413 19.72 -25.06 -14.34
N CYS A 414 19.72 -25.73 -15.49
CA CYS A 414 19.14 -27.06 -15.64
C CYS A 414 19.88 -28.12 -14.82
N GLY A 415 19.14 -28.89 -14.02
CA GLY A 415 19.69 -29.94 -13.16
C GLY A 415 19.57 -29.63 -11.66
N SER A 416 19.29 -28.37 -11.31
CA SER A 416 19.14 -27.83 -9.94
C SER A 416 17.94 -28.35 -9.12
N GLY A 417 17.43 -29.54 -9.45
CA GLY A 417 16.47 -30.27 -8.65
C GLY A 417 15.14 -29.51 -8.49
N PRO A 418 14.66 -29.30 -7.25
CA PRO A 418 13.41 -28.58 -7.06
C PRO A 418 13.50 -27.09 -7.41
N LEU A 419 14.68 -26.47 -7.54
CA LEU A 419 14.78 -25.03 -7.84
C LEU A 419 14.11 -24.69 -9.17
N ASN A 420 14.42 -25.46 -10.20
CA ASN A 420 13.92 -25.24 -11.55
C ASN A 420 12.66 -26.06 -11.87
N THR A 421 12.14 -26.84 -10.91
CA THR A 421 10.91 -27.64 -11.08
C THR A 421 9.68 -26.80 -10.74
N TYR A 422 8.63 -26.89 -11.57
CA TYR A 422 7.34 -26.27 -11.28
C TYR A 422 6.18 -27.26 -11.49
N ARG A 423 5.03 -26.97 -10.86
CA ARG A 423 3.75 -27.67 -11.08
C ARG A 423 2.68 -26.65 -11.45
N ALA A 424 2.19 -26.70 -12.68
CA ALA A 424 1.23 -25.76 -13.21
C ALA A 424 -0.12 -26.44 -13.49
N THR A 425 -1.18 -26.00 -12.81
CA THR A 425 -2.51 -26.62 -12.85
C THR A 425 -3.52 -25.72 -13.56
N LEU A 426 -4.19 -26.28 -14.56
CA LEU A 426 -5.27 -25.63 -15.30
C LEU A 426 -6.63 -26.04 -14.72
N THR A 427 -7.38 -25.08 -14.16
CA THR A 427 -8.77 -25.32 -13.72
C THR A 427 -9.74 -24.38 -14.42
N THR A 428 -11.00 -24.80 -14.57
CA THR A 428 -12.05 -23.97 -15.14
C THR A 428 -13.38 -24.19 -14.43
N GLU A 429 -14.11 -23.12 -14.16
CA GLU A 429 -15.49 -23.14 -13.67
C GLU A 429 -16.40 -22.50 -14.74
N PRO A 430 -17.42 -23.21 -15.27
CA PRO A 430 -18.37 -22.63 -16.22
C PRO A 430 -19.07 -21.41 -15.63
N ALA A 431 -19.00 -20.27 -16.31
CA ALA A 431 -19.62 -19.03 -15.87
C ALA A 431 -21.04 -18.94 -16.42
N THR A 432 -22.03 -18.89 -15.53
CA THR A 432 -23.44 -18.64 -15.89
C THR A 432 -23.90 -17.35 -15.22
N VAL A 433 -23.92 -16.26 -15.98
CA VAL A 433 -24.42 -14.96 -15.52
C VAL A 433 -25.92 -14.87 -15.79
N GLU A 434 -26.70 -14.34 -14.86
CA GLU A 434 -28.13 -14.08 -15.11
C GLU A 434 -28.29 -12.78 -15.90
N GLY A 435 -29.04 -12.80 -16.99
CA GLY A 435 -29.18 -11.65 -17.88
C GLY A 435 -28.04 -11.44 -18.89
N ASP A 436 -27.08 -12.35 -19.00
CA ASP A 436 -25.92 -12.30 -19.93
C ASP A 436 -26.34 -12.00 -21.39
N THR A 437 -27.46 -12.58 -21.83
CA THR A 437 -28.07 -12.28 -23.13
C THR A 437 -29.43 -11.61 -22.95
N CYS A 438 -29.80 -10.72 -23.88
CA CYS A 438 -31.10 -10.02 -23.82
C CYS A 438 -32.30 -10.99 -23.80
N GLN A 439 -32.21 -12.15 -24.46
CA GLN A 439 -33.28 -13.16 -24.45
C GLN A 439 -33.43 -13.87 -23.10
N GLU A 440 -32.47 -13.69 -22.19
CA GLU A 440 -32.41 -14.26 -20.84
C GLU A 440 -32.35 -13.16 -19.76
N ALA A 441 -32.73 -11.92 -20.13
CA ALA A 441 -32.71 -10.73 -19.29
C ALA A 441 -33.43 -10.89 -17.93
N ILE A 442 -32.85 -10.32 -16.88
CA ILE A 442 -33.37 -10.34 -15.50
C ILE A 442 -34.73 -9.64 -15.46
N VAL A 443 -35.81 -10.35 -15.11
CA VAL A 443 -37.18 -9.81 -15.17
C VAL A 443 -37.54 -9.10 -13.87
N LEU A 444 -37.40 -7.77 -13.86
CA LEU A 444 -37.77 -6.89 -12.74
C LEU A 444 -39.28 -6.61 -12.69
N GLY A 445 -39.94 -6.52 -13.85
CA GLY A 445 -41.36 -6.17 -13.93
C GLY A 445 -41.64 -4.72 -13.49
N GLU A 446 -42.71 -4.50 -12.72
CA GLU A 446 -43.17 -3.19 -12.24
C GLU A 446 -42.37 -2.69 -11.00
N PHE A 447 -41.04 -2.83 -11.01
CA PHE A 447 -40.16 -2.50 -9.88
C PHE A 447 -39.83 -1.00 -9.81
N GLU A 448 -39.68 -0.45 -8.60
CA GLU A 448 -39.19 0.92 -8.32
C GLU A 448 -38.36 0.85 -7.02
N GLY A 449 -37.18 1.46 -7.02
CA GLY A 449 -36.14 1.31 -5.99
C GLY A 449 -34.83 0.72 -6.54
N ASP A 450 -34.07 0.09 -5.64
CA ASP A 450 -32.66 -0.25 -5.83
C ASP A 450 -32.47 -1.74 -6.16
N PHE A 451 -31.69 -2.04 -7.22
CA PHE A 451 -31.38 -3.40 -7.65
C PHE A 451 -29.88 -3.67 -7.66
N GLU A 452 -29.41 -4.57 -6.79
CA GLU A 452 -28.03 -5.08 -6.76
C GLU A 452 -27.70 -5.89 -8.02
N PHE A 453 -26.56 -5.59 -8.67
CA PHE A 453 -26.10 -6.27 -9.88
C PHE A 453 -24.59 -6.58 -9.84
N THR A 454 -24.17 -7.51 -10.70
CA THR A 454 -22.76 -7.73 -11.06
C THR A 454 -22.63 -8.04 -12.54
N THR A 455 -21.55 -7.57 -13.14
CA THR A 455 -21.10 -7.89 -14.51
C THR A 455 -19.87 -8.80 -14.52
N ASP A 456 -19.45 -9.29 -13.36
CA ASP A 456 -18.36 -10.27 -13.25
C ASP A 456 -18.63 -11.47 -14.17
N CYS A 457 -17.68 -11.74 -15.06
CA CYS A 457 -17.76 -12.76 -16.09
C CYS A 457 -18.89 -12.63 -17.13
N ALA A 458 -19.66 -11.54 -17.20
CA ALA A 458 -20.63 -11.31 -18.27
C ALA A 458 -19.94 -11.23 -19.65
N SER A 459 -20.54 -11.72 -20.73
CA SER A 459 -20.02 -11.56 -22.10
C SER A 459 -20.38 -10.18 -22.70
N THR A 460 -19.99 -9.94 -23.95
CA THR A 460 -20.27 -8.68 -24.66
C THR A 460 -21.24 -8.98 -25.80
N ASP A 461 -22.54 -8.92 -25.48
CA ASP A 461 -23.63 -9.45 -26.33
C ASP A 461 -24.48 -8.34 -26.96
N GLY A 462 -24.35 -7.11 -26.46
CA GLY A 462 -24.94 -5.92 -27.05
C GLY A 462 -24.52 -5.64 -28.50
N ALA A 463 -25.47 -5.16 -29.31
CA ALA A 463 -25.15 -4.54 -30.59
C ALA A 463 -24.55 -3.13 -30.39
N ASP A 464 -23.61 -2.73 -31.25
CA ASP A 464 -23.03 -1.37 -31.24
C ASP A 464 -24.11 -0.28 -31.19
N LEU A 465 -24.00 0.61 -30.19
CA LEU A 465 -24.92 1.70 -29.96
C LEU A 465 -24.94 2.69 -31.15
N PRO A 466 -26.05 3.43 -31.35
CA PRO A 466 -26.09 4.49 -32.34
C PRO A 466 -24.99 5.53 -32.10
N VAL A 467 -24.41 6.12 -33.16
CA VAL A 467 -23.34 7.14 -33.08
C VAL A 467 -23.71 8.45 -32.34
N SER A 468 -24.93 8.57 -31.83
CA SER A 468 -25.35 9.60 -30.86
C SER A 468 -24.95 9.27 -29.42
N CYS A 469 -24.57 8.02 -29.16
CA CYS A 469 -24.06 7.48 -27.90
C CYS A 469 -22.54 7.28 -27.93
N ASP A 470 -21.86 7.66 -29.02
CA ASP A 470 -20.40 7.56 -29.14
C ASP A 470 -19.75 8.35 -28.00
N SER A 471 -18.95 7.65 -27.20
CA SER A 471 -18.23 8.22 -26.08
C SER A 471 -16.76 7.86 -26.19
N PHE A 472 -15.94 8.89 -26.33
CA PHE A 472 -14.49 8.81 -26.60
C PHE A 472 -14.12 7.89 -27.80
N GLY A 473 -15.03 7.65 -28.75
CA GLY A 473 -14.85 6.75 -29.89
C GLY A 473 -15.26 5.29 -29.65
N SER A 474 -15.84 4.97 -28.50
CA SER A 474 -16.50 3.68 -28.21
C SER A 474 -18.01 3.80 -28.45
N VAL A 475 -18.59 2.77 -29.08
CA VAL A 475 -20.05 2.56 -29.20
C VAL A 475 -20.50 1.23 -28.58
N THR A 476 -19.60 0.47 -27.96
CA THR A 476 -19.89 -0.84 -27.38
C THR A 476 -20.06 -0.71 -25.86
N ILE A 477 -21.05 -1.38 -25.29
CA ILE A 477 -21.08 -1.67 -23.84
C ILE A 477 -20.38 -3.01 -23.68
N TYR A 478 -19.35 -3.10 -22.84
CA TYR A 478 -18.57 -4.34 -22.63
C TYR A 478 -19.01 -5.06 -21.37
N ASN A 479 -18.92 -6.39 -21.36
CA ASN A 479 -19.26 -7.25 -20.21
C ASN A 479 -20.64 -6.85 -19.64
N ASP A 480 -21.69 -7.04 -20.45
CA ASP A 480 -22.99 -6.42 -20.28
C ASP A 480 -24.09 -7.41 -19.87
N ILE A 481 -24.96 -6.96 -18.97
CA ILE A 481 -26.17 -7.67 -18.54
C ILE A 481 -27.42 -6.93 -19.01
N PHE A 482 -28.49 -7.68 -19.22
CA PHE A 482 -29.79 -7.19 -19.65
C PHE A 482 -30.85 -7.38 -18.56
N LEU A 483 -31.72 -6.38 -18.39
CA LEU A 483 -32.83 -6.39 -17.44
C LEU A 483 -34.14 -6.02 -18.16
N SER A 484 -35.20 -6.82 -17.99
CA SER A 484 -36.55 -6.49 -18.50
C SER A 484 -37.39 -5.86 -17.40
N TRP A 485 -37.78 -4.61 -17.62
CA TRP A 485 -38.59 -3.78 -16.72
C TRP A 485 -39.87 -3.32 -17.42
N THR A 486 -40.95 -3.17 -16.66
CA THR A 486 -42.27 -2.77 -17.16
C THR A 486 -42.71 -1.49 -16.48
N ALA A 487 -42.96 -0.42 -17.24
CA ALA A 487 -43.33 0.87 -16.68
C ALA A 487 -44.65 0.78 -15.86
N PRO A 488 -44.64 1.05 -14.55
CA PRO A 488 -45.84 0.90 -13.71
C PRO A 488 -46.82 2.07 -13.86
N ALA A 489 -46.39 3.21 -14.39
CA ALA A 489 -47.21 4.39 -14.63
C ALA A 489 -46.75 5.21 -15.84
N ASP A 490 -47.70 5.90 -16.49
CA ASP A 490 -47.43 6.90 -17.54
C ASP A 490 -46.54 8.02 -16.95
N GLY A 491 -45.34 8.24 -17.50
CA GLY A 491 -44.42 9.24 -16.93
C GLY A 491 -43.02 9.31 -17.55
N ASP A 492 -42.20 10.16 -16.95
CA ASP A 492 -40.76 10.24 -17.20
C ASP A 492 -40.05 9.42 -16.10
N TRP A 493 -39.15 8.51 -16.49
CA TRP A 493 -38.50 7.51 -15.64
C TRP A 493 -36.98 7.55 -15.80
N PHE A 494 -36.25 7.06 -14.81
CA PHE A 494 -34.79 6.99 -14.85
C PHE A 494 -34.24 5.63 -14.38
N PHE A 495 -33.01 5.36 -14.81
CA PHE A 495 -32.19 4.20 -14.48
C PHE A 495 -30.78 4.72 -14.17
N SER A 496 -30.26 4.48 -12.98
CA SER A 496 -29.05 5.15 -12.45
C SER A 496 -28.11 4.17 -11.77
N THR A 497 -26.82 4.22 -12.12
CA THR A 497 -25.70 3.59 -11.39
C THR A 497 -24.86 4.63 -10.63
N CYS A 498 -25.37 5.87 -10.54
CA CYS A 498 -24.59 7.03 -10.15
C CYS A 498 -24.07 7.01 -8.71
N ASN A 499 -22.74 6.99 -8.58
CA ASN A 499 -22.02 6.81 -7.31
C ASN A 499 -22.36 5.47 -6.61
N GLN A 500 -22.87 4.50 -7.36
CA GLN A 500 -23.43 3.23 -6.86
C GLN A 500 -22.76 1.99 -7.48
N ALA A 501 -21.76 2.14 -8.35
CA ALA A 501 -21.03 1.03 -8.98
C ALA A 501 -19.51 1.14 -8.78
N THR A 502 -18.83 0.00 -8.72
CA THR A 502 -17.38 -0.09 -8.47
C THR A 502 -16.51 0.14 -9.71
N PHE A 503 -17.10 0.55 -10.83
CA PHE A 503 -16.44 0.64 -12.14
C PHE A 503 -17.11 1.67 -13.05
N ASP A 504 -16.42 1.99 -14.14
CA ASP A 504 -16.87 2.85 -15.22
C ASP A 504 -18.06 2.19 -15.97
N THR A 505 -19.29 2.64 -15.66
CA THR A 505 -20.55 2.02 -16.13
C THR A 505 -21.18 2.76 -17.28
N ARG A 506 -21.76 2.00 -18.21
CA ARG A 506 -22.50 2.49 -19.38
C ARG A 506 -23.90 1.88 -19.46
N LEU A 507 -24.89 2.69 -19.80
CA LEU A 507 -26.31 2.31 -19.87
C LEU A 507 -26.90 2.52 -21.27
N ALA A 508 -27.76 1.59 -21.70
CA ALA A 508 -28.65 1.76 -22.85
C ALA A 508 -30.04 1.17 -22.59
N ALA A 509 -31.04 1.64 -23.34
CA ALA A 509 -32.41 1.14 -23.22
C ALA A 509 -33.12 0.93 -24.57
N TYR A 510 -33.98 -0.08 -24.63
CA TYR A 510 -34.67 -0.54 -25.84
C TYR A 510 -36.12 -0.95 -25.53
N ALA A 511 -37.05 -0.73 -26.46
CA ALA A 511 -38.44 -1.20 -26.33
C ALA A 511 -38.58 -2.70 -26.66
N GLY A 512 -38.03 -3.56 -25.79
CA GLY A 512 -37.80 -4.99 -26.04
C GLY A 512 -36.49 -5.29 -26.79
N CYS A 513 -36.04 -6.55 -26.80
CA CYS A 513 -34.74 -6.94 -27.41
C CYS A 513 -34.64 -6.68 -28.91
N ASP A 514 -35.70 -6.99 -29.68
CA ASP A 514 -35.82 -6.64 -31.11
C ASP A 514 -36.41 -5.21 -31.30
N GLY A 515 -36.27 -4.36 -30.27
CA GLY A 515 -37.03 -3.13 -30.10
C GLY A 515 -36.46 -1.91 -30.83
N ALA A 516 -37.12 -0.78 -30.60
CA ALA A 516 -36.55 0.52 -30.90
C ALA A 516 -35.60 0.92 -29.76
N PHE A 517 -34.38 1.35 -30.10
CA PHE A 517 -33.50 2.05 -29.17
C PHE A 517 -34.19 3.32 -28.63
N LEU A 518 -34.16 3.49 -27.30
CA LEU A 518 -34.85 4.57 -26.58
C LEU A 518 -33.88 5.65 -26.08
N GLY A 519 -32.73 5.26 -25.55
CA GLY A 519 -31.75 6.17 -24.98
C GLY A 519 -30.50 5.45 -24.47
N CYS A 520 -29.48 6.23 -24.13
CA CYS A 520 -28.19 5.78 -23.62
C CYS A 520 -27.60 6.84 -22.69
N ASN A 521 -26.74 6.42 -21.76
CA ASN A 521 -25.82 7.30 -21.05
C ASN A 521 -24.48 6.61 -20.80
N ASP A 522 -23.47 7.44 -20.69
CA ASP A 522 -22.06 7.17 -20.46
C ASP A 522 -21.54 8.49 -19.88
N ASP A 523 -21.08 8.49 -18.62
CA ASP A 523 -20.84 9.69 -17.79
C ASP A 523 -22.02 10.69 -17.71
N ASP A 524 -22.82 10.66 -16.65
CA ASP A 524 -23.65 11.84 -16.32
C ASP A 524 -22.87 12.87 -15.48
N VAL A 525 -23.13 14.15 -15.76
CA VAL A 525 -22.41 15.30 -15.18
C VAL A 525 -22.56 15.46 -13.65
N ASN A 526 -23.49 14.73 -13.03
CA ASN A 526 -23.72 14.74 -11.58
C ASN A 526 -23.15 13.49 -10.88
N CYS A 527 -22.44 12.63 -11.60
CA CYS A 527 -22.07 11.29 -11.15
C CYS A 527 -20.54 11.12 -11.14
N SER A 528 -19.99 10.72 -10.00
CA SER A 528 -18.55 10.48 -9.82
C SER A 528 -18.18 9.04 -10.21
N GLY A 529 -16.88 8.73 -10.29
CA GLY A 529 -16.41 7.37 -10.60
C GLY A 529 -16.75 6.86 -12.01
N PHE A 530 -17.11 7.76 -12.94
CA PHE A 530 -17.54 7.43 -14.31
C PHE A 530 -18.83 6.57 -14.33
N THR A 531 -19.86 7.04 -13.62
CA THR A 531 -21.13 6.32 -13.46
C THR A 531 -22.29 6.99 -14.21
N SER A 532 -23.29 6.18 -14.59
CA SER A 532 -24.29 6.54 -15.61
C SER A 532 -25.69 6.81 -15.07
N LEU A 533 -26.35 7.81 -15.64
CA LEU A 533 -27.77 8.10 -15.48
C LEU A 533 -28.50 8.16 -16.83
N LEU A 534 -29.38 7.20 -17.08
CA LEU A 534 -30.27 7.17 -18.24
C LEU A 534 -31.69 7.62 -17.85
N SER A 535 -32.14 8.77 -18.36
CA SER A 535 -33.52 9.26 -18.23
C SER A 535 -34.32 9.06 -19.52
N LEU A 536 -35.50 8.43 -19.42
CA LEU A 536 -36.44 8.19 -20.52
C LEU A 536 -37.75 8.95 -20.29
N GLY A 537 -38.13 9.80 -21.26
CA GLY A 537 -39.33 10.64 -21.15
C GLY A 537 -40.57 10.07 -21.85
N GLY A 538 -41.72 10.14 -21.20
CA GLY A 538 -43.04 9.86 -21.78
C GLY A 538 -43.36 8.39 -22.04
N LEU A 539 -42.84 7.47 -21.21
CA LEU A 539 -43.20 6.05 -21.23
C LEU A 539 -44.67 5.86 -20.83
N THR A 540 -45.28 4.76 -21.28
CA THR A 540 -46.69 4.42 -21.01
C THR A 540 -46.83 3.22 -20.08
N ALA A 541 -47.87 3.21 -19.24
CA ALA A 541 -48.06 2.14 -18.26
C ALA A 541 -48.26 0.77 -18.93
N GLY A 542 -47.43 -0.22 -18.56
CA GLY A 542 -47.37 -1.54 -19.18
C GLY A 542 -46.47 -1.64 -20.41
N GLU A 543 -45.63 -0.64 -20.68
CA GLU A 543 -44.59 -0.67 -21.71
C GLU A 543 -43.33 -1.38 -21.20
N GLU A 544 -42.84 -2.36 -21.97
CA GLU A 544 -41.64 -3.14 -21.66
C GLU A 544 -40.38 -2.41 -22.16
N VAL A 545 -39.42 -2.22 -21.26
CA VAL A 545 -38.10 -1.65 -21.53
C VAL A 545 -37.04 -2.68 -21.15
N ILE A 546 -36.17 -2.99 -22.09
CA ILE A 546 -34.90 -3.65 -21.81
C ILE A 546 -33.90 -2.57 -21.43
N ILE A 547 -33.27 -2.72 -20.28
CA ILE A 547 -32.08 -1.97 -19.86
C ILE A 547 -30.88 -2.87 -20.16
N GLN A 548 -29.83 -2.30 -20.74
CA GLN A 548 -28.53 -2.91 -20.95
C GLN A 548 -27.52 -2.15 -20.08
N LEU A 549 -26.76 -2.88 -19.26
CA LEU A 549 -25.83 -2.33 -18.28
C LEU A 549 -24.50 -3.09 -18.38
N GLY A 550 -23.42 -2.38 -18.63
CA GLY A 550 -22.06 -2.94 -18.61
C GLY A 550 -21.01 -1.85 -18.44
N ALA A 551 -19.77 -2.12 -18.82
CA ALA A 551 -18.65 -1.19 -18.72
C ALA A 551 -18.41 -0.39 -20.00
N TRP A 552 -17.82 0.81 -19.87
CA TRP A 552 -17.25 1.54 -21.02
C TRP A 552 -15.99 0.87 -21.59
N GLY A 553 -15.18 0.25 -20.71
CA GLY A 553 -13.88 -0.34 -21.04
C GLY A 553 -13.92 -1.85 -21.30
N ASN A 554 -13.29 -2.29 -22.39
CA ASN A 554 -13.12 -3.73 -22.67
C ASN A 554 -12.30 -4.43 -21.57
N GLY A 555 -12.81 -5.55 -21.06
CA GLY A 555 -12.21 -6.29 -19.96
C GLY A 555 -12.49 -5.73 -18.55
N VAL A 556 -13.20 -4.60 -18.44
CA VAL A 556 -13.66 -4.05 -17.16
C VAL A 556 -14.99 -4.71 -16.77
N SER A 557 -15.14 -5.08 -15.51
CA SER A 557 -16.39 -5.58 -14.92
C SER A 557 -16.39 -5.28 -13.41
N GLY A 558 -17.53 -5.42 -12.75
CA GLY A 558 -17.65 -5.17 -11.31
C GLY A 558 -19.08 -5.31 -10.82
N SER A 559 -19.40 -4.71 -9.68
CA SER A 559 -20.72 -4.76 -9.06
C SER A 559 -21.25 -3.36 -8.73
N GLY A 560 -22.54 -3.28 -8.39
CA GLY A 560 -23.16 -2.04 -7.96
C GLY A 560 -24.67 -2.12 -7.80
N VAL A 561 -25.28 -0.97 -7.55
CA VAL A 561 -26.73 -0.78 -7.49
C VAL A 561 -27.23 -0.05 -8.73
N LEU A 562 -28.31 -0.56 -9.32
CA LEU A 562 -29.12 0.12 -10.33
C LEU A 562 -30.40 0.65 -9.68
N THR A 563 -30.47 1.95 -9.44
CA THR A 563 -31.67 2.65 -8.95
C THR A 563 -32.63 2.89 -10.12
N ILE A 564 -33.90 2.50 -9.96
CA ILE A 564 -34.97 2.74 -10.95
C ILE A 564 -36.09 3.55 -10.30
N GLY A 565 -36.49 4.68 -10.90
CA GLY A 565 -37.55 5.51 -10.32
C GLY A 565 -38.01 6.69 -11.16
N THR A 566 -38.78 7.58 -10.52
CA THR A 566 -39.27 8.84 -11.11
C THR A 566 -38.61 10.06 -10.47
N GLY A 567 -38.32 11.11 -11.24
CA GLY A 567 -37.73 12.35 -10.73
C GLY A 567 -36.57 12.87 -11.58
N SER A 568 -35.53 13.40 -10.93
CA SER A 568 -34.33 13.97 -11.58
C SER A 568 -33.16 13.00 -11.72
N GLY A 569 -33.27 11.77 -11.23
CA GLY A 569 -32.39 10.64 -11.57
C GLY A 569 -31.04 10.54 -10.86
N GLY A 570 -30.55 11.60 -10.23
CA GLY A 570 -29.58 11.44 -9.15
C GLY A 570 -30.20 10.66 -7.99
N PRO A 571 -29.41 9.92 -7.18
CA PRO A 571 -29.90 9.37 -5.93
C PRO A 571 -30.45 10.50 -5.06
N THR A 572 -31.54 10.26 -4.33
CA THR A 572 -31.97 11.20 -3.29
C THR A 572 -31.03 11.09 -2.11
N PRO A 573 -30.63 12.21 -1.47
CA PRO A 573 -29.87 12.16 -0.23
C PRO A 573 -30.58 11.28 0.82
N PRO A 574 -29.84 10.59 1.70
CA PRO A 574 -30.41 9.89 2.86
C PRO A 574 -31.27 10.83 3.72
N GLU A 575 -32.22 10.27 4.49
CA GLU A 575 -33.09 11.09 5.35
C GLU A 575 -32.32 11.94 6.38
N ASN A 576 -31.05 11.59 6.65
CA ASN A 576 -30.13 12.25 7.58
C ASN A 576 -28.96 13.03 6.92
N ASP A 577 -29.14 13.51 5.68
CA ASP A 577 -28.25 14.47 4.99
C ASP A 577 -28.12 15.80 5.76
N ASP A 578 -29.25 16.48 6.02
CA ASP A 578 -29.28 17.67 6.88
C ASP A 578 -29.09 17.27 8.36
N CYS A 579 -28.24 17.97 9.11
CA CYS A 579 -27.98 17.70 10.54
C CYS A 579 -29.25 17.77 11.42
N SER A 580 -30.28 18.51 10.98
CA SER A 580 -31.56 18.61 11.71
C SER A 580 -32.37 17.31 11.74
N ASP A 581 -32.04 16.36 10.87
CA ASP A 581 -32.83 15.16 10.58
C ASP A 581 -32.00 13.88 10.84
N ALA A 582 -30.99 14.00 11.71
CA ALA A 582 -30.13 12.92 12.19
C ALA A 582 -30.91 11.72 12.76
N ILE A 583 -30.47 10.50 12.40
CA ILE A 583 -31.13 9.24 12.79
C ILE A 583 -30.62 8.75 14.14
N ASP A 584 -31.52 8.35 15.04
CA ASP A 584 -31.19 7.76 16.35
C ASP A 584 -30.43 6.42 16.20
N ILE A 585 -29.30 6.26 16.89
CA ILE A 585 -28.51 5.01 16.93
C ILE A 585 -28.05 4.65 18.35
N THR A 586 -27.72 3.38 18.54
CA THR A 586 -27.22 2.81 19.81
C THR A 586 -25.91 2.04 19.58
N ASP A 587 -25.35 1.47 20.64
CA ASP A 587 -24.23 0.53 20.57
C ASP A 587 -24.51 -0.66 19.63
N GLY A 588 -23.47 -1.15 18.97
CA GLY A 588 -23.53 -2.19 17.94
C GLY A 588 -23.29 -1.64 16.52
N GLN A 589 -23.76 -2.39 15.52
CA GLN A 589 -23.48 -2.12 14.11
C GLN A 589 -24.66 -1.48 13.38
N THR A 590 -24.39 -0.38 12.67
CA THR A 590 -25.34 0.33 11.83
C THR A 590 -24.80 0.41 10.40
N SER A 591 -25.54 -0.10 9.42
CA SER A 591 -25.21 0.11 8.01
C SER A 591 -25.49 1.57 7.62
N ILE A 592 -24.51 2.22 7.00
CA ILE A 592 -24.57 3.62 6.60
C ILE A 592 -24.44 3.77 5.08
N SER A 593 -24.92 4.91 4.57
CA SER A 593 -24.71 5.36 3.20
C SER A 593 -24.60 6.88 3.24
N ASN A 594 -23.64 7.45 2.50
CA ASN A 594 -23.58 8.90 2.27
C ASN A 594 -23.87 9.26 0.79
N ILE A 595 -24.34 8.31 -0.02
CA ILE A 595 -24.54 8.47 -1.46
C ILE A 595 -25.49 9.65 -1.74
N ALA A 596 -25.01 10.62 -2.54
CA ALA A 596 -25.70 11.87 -2.87
C ALA A 596 -26.05 12.82 -1.70
N SER A 597 -25.53 12.58 -0.48
CA SER A 597 -25.54 13.59 0.59
C SER A 597 -24.75 14.84 0.20
N THR A 598 -25.02 15.94 0.89
CA THR A 598 -24.47 17.27 0.61
C THR A 598 -23.28 17.58 1.52
N THR A 599 -22.99 18.85 1.83
CA THR A 599 -21.98 19.18 2.84
C THR A 599 -22.54 20.26 3.75
N ASP A 600 -23.13 19.79 4.85
CA ASP A 600 -24.00 20.51 5.78
C ASP A 600 -23.19 21.11 6.95
N GLY A 601 -22.25 20.34 7.48
CA GLY A 601 -21.67 20.53 8.80
C GLY A 601 -20.62 21.64 8.98
N PRO A 602 -20.02 21.72 10.19
CA PRO A 602 -18.98 22.68 10.51
C PRO A 602 -17.57 22.16 10.15
N THR A 603 -16.77 23.01 9.53
CA THR A 603 -15.33 22.77 9.32
C THR A 603 -14.63 22.41 10.64
N LEU A 604 -13.82 21.35 10.60
CA LEU A 604 -13.04 20.85 11.72
C LEU A 604 -11.94 21.84 12.15
N PRO A 605 -11.52 21.85 13.43
CA PRO A 605 -10.39 22.65 13.89
C PRO A 605 -9.05 22.12 13.34
N THR A 606 -8.02 22.96 13.39
CA THR A 606 -6.72 22.69 12.74
C THR A 606 -6.04 21.41 13.22
N GLU A 607 -6.29 20.97 14.47
CA GLU A 607 -5.74 19.71 14.98
C GLU A 607 -6.37 18.45 14.38
N CYS A 608 -7.58 18.55 13.82
CA CYS A 608 -8.23 17.50 13.03
C CYS A 608 -7.86 17.55 11.54
N ALA A 609 -7.32 18.67 11.06
CA ALA A 609 -7.18 18.97 9.64
C ALA A 609 -5.92 18.34 9.01
N LYS A 610 -5.87 16.99 8.97
CA LYS A 610 -4.79 16.25 8.27
C LYS A 610 -4.63 16.78 6.84
N PHE A 611 -3.39 16.87 6.38
CA PHE A 611 -2.98 17.43 5.08
C PHE A 611 -3.51 18.84 4.75
N GLY A 612 -4.01 19.59 5.75
CA GLY A 612 -4.65 20.89 5.57
C GLY A 612 -6.13 20.83 5.14
N ASN A 613 -6.73 19.64 5.09
CA ASN A 613 -8.14 19.43 4.78
C ASN A 613 -8.99 19.48 6.06
N ALA A 614 -9.69 20.59 6.26
CA ALA A 614 -10.50 20.86 7.44
C ALA A 614 -12.01 20.52 7.26
N GLU A 615 -12.40 19.75 6.25
CA GLU A 615 -13.82 19.43 6.00
C GLU A 615 -14.09 17.92 5.97
N ILE A 616 -15.28 17.53 6.42
CA ILE A 616 -15.88 16.23 6.13
C ILE A 616 -16.90 16.48 5.02
N PHE A 617 -16.60 16.00 3.82
CA PHE A 617 -17.51 16.16 2.67
C PHE A 617 -18.58 15.08 2.69
N ASN A 618 -19.66 15.29 1.93
CA ASN A 618 -20.70 14.28 1.69
C ASN A 618 -21.15 13.66 3.02
N ASP A 619 -21.67 14.50 3.93
CA ASP A 619 -21.92 14.14 5.32
C ASP A 619 -23.37 13.71 5.61
N VAL A 620 -23.49 12.73 6.50
CA VAL A 620 -24.74 12.24 7.08
C VAL A 620 -24.62 12.15 8.60
N TRP A 621 -25.76 12.28 9.29
CA TRP A 621 -25.79 12.53 10.74
C TRP A 621 -26.53 11.46 11.51
N TYR A 622 -25.99 11.10 12.68
CA TYR A 622 -26.65 10.18 13.61
C TYR A 622 -26.66 10.76 15.03
N LEU A 623 -27.72 10.48 15.77
CA LEU A 623 -27.87 10.86 17.18
C LEU A 623 -27.66 9.61 18.04
N TYR A 624 -26.48 9.49 18.63
CA TYR A 624 -26.12 8.39 19.54
C TYR A 624 -26.57 8.72 20.97
N GLU A 625 -27.43 7.88 21.57
CA GLU A 625 -27.77 7.97 22.99
C GLU A 625 -26.82 7.07 23.81
N ALA A 626 -26.01 7.66 24.68
CA ALA A 626 -24.95 6.93 25.36
C ALA A 626 -25.49 6.03 26.50
N THR A 627 -25.31 4.72 26.37
CA THR A 627 -25.75 3.72 27.36
C THR A 627 -24.73 3.47 28.49
N PHE A 628 -23.64 4.26 28.56
CA PHE A 628 -22.58 4.17 29.57
C PHE A 628 -22.00 5.54 29.96
N ASP A 629 -21.71 5.74 31.25
CA ASP A 629 -20.71 6.70 31.74
C ASP A 629 -19.31 6.14 31.47
N GLY A 630 -18.57 6.69 30.50
CA GLY A 630 -17.29 6.11 30.08
C GLY A 630 -16.73 6.67 28.79
N THR A 631 -16.39 5.79 27.85
CA THR A 631 -15.86 6.10 26.52
C THR A 631 -16.61 5.31 25.46
N ALA A 632 -17.14 6.00 24.44
CA ALA A 632 -17.58 5.36 23.20
C ALA A 632 -16.45 5.39 22.17
N VAL A 633 -16.26 4.27 21.48
CA VAL A 633 -15.46 4.14 20.26
C VAL A 633 -16.43 3.98 19.09
N VAL A 634 -16.23 4.76 18.03
CA VAL A 634 -17.04 4.75 16.81
C VAL A 634 -16.09 4.53 15.63
N SER A 635 -16.26 3.43 14.90
CA SER A 635 -15.23 2.92 13.99
C SER A 635 -15.79 2.18 12.77
N PHE A 636 -15.10 2.30 11.64
CA PHE A 636 -15.27 1.40 10.49
C PHE A 636 -14.32 0.20 10.54
N CYS A 637 -13.25 0.27 11.36
CA CYS A 637 -12.17 -0.73 11.38
C CYS A 637 -12.58 -2.17 11.76
N PRO A 638 -13.57 -2.42 12.64
CA PRO A 638 -13.98 -3.78 12.99
C PRO A 638 -14.64 -4.58 11.85
N VAL A 639 -15.22 -3.89 10.87
CA VAL A 639 -15.90 -4.52 9.72
C VAL A 639 -15.09 -4.37 8.43
N GLY A 640 -14.53 -3.19 8.18
CA GLY A 640 -13.64 -2.95 7.03
C GLY A 640 -14.32 -3.00 5.67
N ASP A 641 -15.63 -2.75 5.61
CA ASP A 641 -16.48 -2.84 4.41
C ASP A 641 -16.77 -1.47 3.75
N ALA A 642 -16.23 -0.37 4.29
CA ALA A 642 -16.46 0.97 3.79
C ALA A 642 -15.92 1.15 2.36
N THR A 643 -16.80 1.51 1.41
CA THR A 643 -16.46 1.64 -0.01
C THR A 643 -15.90 3.01 -0.40
N PHE A 644 -15.54 3.83 0.59
CA PHE A 644 -15.09 5.21 0.41
C PHE A 644 -14.10 5.63 1.50
N ASP A 645 -13.33 6.68 1.21
CA ASP A 645 -12.35 7.29 2.11
C ASP A 645 -13.07 8.07 3.23
N THR A 646 -13.19 7.48 4.42
CA THR A 646 -14.12 7.90 5.49
C THR A 646 -13.52 8.92 6.46
N ARG A 647 -14.34 9.86 6.94
CA ARG A 647 -14.07 10.75 8.07
C ARG A 647 -15.19 10.69 9.10
N LEU A 648 -14.80 10.76 10.38
CA LEU A 648 -15.70 10.80 11.53
C LEU A 648 -15.45 12.03 12.40
N ALA A 649 -16.51 12.60 12.95
CA ALA A 649 -16.42 13.55 14.06
C ALA A 649 -17.64 13.43 15.01
N ALA A 650 -17.41 13.58 16.31
CA ALA A 650 -18.45 13.57 17.34
C ALA A 650 -18.65 14.96 17.96
N TYR A 651 -19.89 15.33 18.28
CA TYR A 651 -20.26 16.64 18.82
C TYR A 651 -21.31 16.49 19.94
N PHE A 652 -21.44 17.52 20.79
CA PHE A 652 -22.64 17.68 21.62
C PHE A 652 -23.87 18.04 20.75
N PRO A 653 -25.11 17.76 21.19
CA PRO A 653 -26.32 18.07 20.43
C PRO A 653 -26.50 19.57 20.22
N GLY A 654 -26.55 20.00 18.95
CA GLY A 654 -26.67 21.41 18.59
C GLY A 654 -25.99 21.74 17.27
N CYS A 655 -26.64 21.36 16.16
CA CYS A 655 -26.13 21.52 14.80
C CYS A 655 -25.40 22.85 14.54
N LYS A 656 -24.20 22.72 13.96
CA LYS A 656 -23.37 23.82 13.47
C LYS A 656 -22.91 24.78 14.58
N SER A 657 -22.64 24.25 15.78
CA SER A 657 -21.99 24.98 16.88
C SER A 657 -21.08 24.10 17.75
N GLY A 658 -19.89 24.61 18.07
CA GLY A 658 -18.90 23.92 18.91
C GLY A 658 -17.77 23.27 18.12
N ASP A 659 -16.64 23.05 18.80
CA ASP A 659 -15.55 22.19 18.33
C ASP A 659 -15.91 20.71 18.58
N PRO A 660 -15.44 19.75 17.76
CA PRO A 660 -15.72 18.33 17.95
C PRO A 660 -15.08 17.78 19.23
N LEU A 661 -15.73 16.77 19.82
CA LEU A 661 -15.26 15.99 20.96
C LEU A 661 -14.11 15.05 20.57
N ALA A 662 -14.21 14.47 19.37
CA ALA A 662 -13.20 13.69 18.70
C ALA A 662 -13.42 13.77 17.18
N CYS A 663 -12.36 13.56 16.40
CA CYS A 663 -12.33 13.70 14.95
C CYS A 663 -11.24 12.79 14.35
N ASN A 664 -11.47 12.22 13.16
CA ASN A 664 -10.44 11.48 12.44
C ASN A 664 -10.70 11.40 10.91
N ASP A 665 -9.81 10.67 10.25
CA ASP A 665 -9.55 10.52 8.83
C ASP A 665 -9.11 9.04 8.68
N ASP A 666 -7.83 8.74 8.41
CA ASP A 666 -7.26 7.39 8.54
C ASP A 666 -7.04 6.92 10.00
N THR A 667 -7.43 5.66 10.29
CA THR A 667 -6.85 4.80 11.34
C THR A 667 -6.34 3.49 10.74
N CYS A 668 -7.17 2.81 9.93
CA CYS A 668 -6.94 1.44 9.47
C CYS A 668 -6.91 1.37 7.93
N GLY A 669 -5.96 2.08 7.32
CA GLY A 669 -6.09 2.52 5.93
C GLY A 669 -7.05 3.71 5.84
N LEU A 670 -7.78 3.82 4.72
CA LEU A 670 -8.73 4.93 4.44
C LEU A 670 -10.04 4.84 5.26
N SER A 671 -9.96 4.31 6.48
CA SER A 671 -11.09 4.01 7.37
C SER A 671 -10.87 4.60 8.76
N SER A 672 -11.89 5.33 9.22
CA SER A 672 -11.87 6.16 10.41
C SER A 672 -12.22 5.41 11.68
N GLU A 673 -11.63 5.87 12.78
CA GLU A 673 -12.01 5.54 14.15
C GLU A 673 -11.89 6.78 15.03
N ILE A 674 -12.89 7.04 15.88
CA ILE A 674 -12.84 8.08 16.91
C ILE A 674 -13.23 7.50 18.28
N ALA A 675 -12.66 8.06 19.34
CA ALA A 675 -13.03 7.72 20.72
C ALA A 675 -13.25 9.00 21.53
N PHE A 676 -14.38 9.08 22.25
CA PHE A 676 -14.74 10.24 23.08
C PHE A 676 -15.43 9.83 24.37
N ALA A 677 -15.32 10.69 25.39
CA ALA A 677 -15.91 10.43 26.70
C ALA A 677 -17.43 10.65 26.67
N THR A 678 -18.19 9.66 27.16
CA THR A 678 -19.65 9.67 27.26
C THR A 678 -20.10 9.90 28.69
N VAL A 679 -21.25 10.56 28.83
CA VAL A 679 -22.04 10.63 30.06
C VAL A 679 -23.35 9.88 29.83
N CYS A 680 -23.77 9.10 30.82
CA CYS A 680 -24.98 8.28 30.73
C CYS A 680 -26.23 9.11 30.36
N GLY A 681 -26.96 8.69 29.33
CA GLY A 681 -28.24 9.27 28.92
C GLY A 681 -28.13 10.67 28.29
N GLU A 682 -26.91 11.19 28.11
CA GLU A 682 -26.66 12.33 27.23
C GLU A 682 -26.53 11.83 25.78
N SER A 683 -27.11 12.58 24.84
CA SER A 683 -27.02 12.27 23.42
C SER A 683 -25.80 12.94 22.78
N TYR A 684 -25.31 12.39 21.67
CA TYR A 684 -24.16 12.87 20.92
C TYR A 684 -24.43 12.84 19.42
N LEU A 685 -24.04 13.88 18.68
CA LEU A 685 -24.14 13.90 17.22
C LEU A 685 -22.88 13.30 16.62
N ILE A 686 -23.03 12.23 15.84
CA ILE A 686 -21.99 11.61 15.04
C ILE A 686 -22.14 12.09 13.59
N ARG A 687 -21.11 12.77 13.09
CA ARG A 687 -20.97 13.19 11.69
C ARG A 687 -20.15 12.14 10.95
N VAL A 688 -20.73 11.55 9.92
CA VAL A 688 -20.10 10.53 9.07
C VAL A 688 -20.02 11.09 7.65
N GLY A 689 -18.86 11.09 7.03
CA GLY A 689 -18.70 11.52 5.64
C GLY A 689 -17.32 11.16 5.11
N SER A 690 -16.78 11.91 4.15
CA SER A 690 -15.58 11.52 3.40
C SER A 690 -14.50 12.61 3.32
N TYR A 691 -13.28 12.20 2.96
CA TYR A 691 -12.13 13.11 2.83
C TYR A 691 -12.18 13.98 1.57
N SER A 692 -12.95 13.62 0.53
CA SER A 692 -13.04 14.41 -0.70
C SER A 692 -14.46 14.63 -1.17
N THR A 693 -14.70 15.69 -1.92
CA THR A 693 -16.01 15.99 -2.55
C THR A 693 -16.52 14.90 -3.51
N ALA A 694 -15.69 13.91 -3.86
CA ALA A 694 -16.06 12.76 -4.69
C ALA A 694 -16.19 11.45 -3.88
N GLY A 695 -15.96 11.48 -2.56
CA GLY A 695 -16.10 10.30 -1.70
C GLY A 695 -17.56 10.03 -1.38
N PHE A 696 -18.15 9.06 -2.09
CA PHE A 696 -19.50 8.55 -1.87
C PHE A 696 -19.44 7.03 -1.74
N GLY A 697 -20.30 6.46 -0.90
CA GLY A 697 -20.41 5.02 -0.75
C GLY A 697 -21.24 4.55 0.44
N ILE A 698 -21.03 3.27 0.78
CA ILE A 698 -21.67 2.57 1.88
C ILE A 698 -20.62 1.99 2.84
N GLY A 699 -21.04 1.52 4.01
CA GLY A 699 -20.22 0.75 4.95
C GLY A 699 -20.99 0.43 6.22
N THR A 700 -20.35 -0.25 7.17
CA THR A 700 -20.92 -0.55 8.48
C THR A 700 -20.16 0.19 9.58
N LEU A 701 -20.88 1.08 10.26
CA LEU A 701 -20.38 1.82 11.43
C LEU A 701 -20.58 0.96 12.68
N ASP A 702 -19.49 0.64 13.39
CA ASP A 702 -19.48 -0.10 14.65
C ASP A 702 -19.31 0.89 15.82
N ILE A 703 -20.22 0.85 16.79
CA ILE A 703 -20.13 1.62 18.04
C ILE A 703 -19.97 0.67 19.22
N THR A 704 -18.87 0.84 19.96
CA THR A 704 -18.59 0.10 21.18
C THR A 704 -18.32 1.04 22.35
N ALA A 705 -19.24 1.07 23.32
CA ALA A 705 -19.03 1.75 24.59
C ALA A 705 -18.28 0.87 25.61
N SER A 706 -17.51 1.53 26.48
CA SER A 706 -16.86 0.93 27.64
C SER A 706 -16.90 1.89 28.83
N GLY A 707 -17.46 1.43 29.95
CA GLY A 707 -17.71 2.31 31.11
C GLY A 707 -18.55 1.64 32.19
N GLU A 708 -19.12 2.46 33.06
CA GLU A 708 -20.19 2.10 33.99
C GLU A 708 -21.53 2.25 33.24
N SER A 709 -22.34 1.19 33.18
CA SER A 709 -23.56 1.21 32.35
C SER A 709 -24.66 2.07 32.96
N CYS A 710 -25.51 2.65 32.11
CA CYS A 710 -26.62 3.53 32.45
C CYS A 710 -27.71 2.97 33.37
N GLY A 711 -27.60 1.70 33.77
CA GLY A 711 -28.67 0.99 34.45
C GLY A 711 -29.11 1.64 35.78
N GLY A 712 -30.42 1.82 35.92
CA GLY A 712 -31.07 1.26 37.11
C GLY A 712 -30.66 -0.22 37.24
N GLY A 713 -30.46 -0.70 38.45
CA GLY A 713 -29.67 -1.92 38.70
C GLY A 713 -28.19 -1.68 39.03
N GLY A 714 -27.82 -0.48 39.47
CA GLY A 714 -26.63 -0.22 40.30
C GLY A 714 -26.68 -0.89 41.69
N GLY A 715 -27.30 -2.07 41.77
CA GLY A 715 -27.60 -2.82 42.98
C GLY A 715 -28.66 -3.90 42.73
N CYS A 716 -28.24 -5.17 42.82
CA CYS A 716 -29.08 -6.38 42.89
C CYS A 716 -29.98 -6.64 41.67
N ALA A 717 -29.76 -7.77 40.99
CA ALA A 717 -30.57 -8.15 39.84
C ALA A 717 -32.05 -8.35 40.21
N ALA A 718 -32.35 -8.55 41.50
CA ALA A 718 -33.70 -8.75 42.03
C ALA A 718 -34.41 -7.49 42.56
N ASP A 719 -33.85 -6.28 42.43
CA ASP A 719 -34.61 -5.02 42.63
C ASP A 719 -35.24 -4.66 41.28
N PHE A 720 -36.56 -4.81 41.19
CA PHE A 720 -37.34 -4.57 39.96
C PHE A 720 -38.08 -3.23 40.02
N ASN A 721 -37.78 -2.38 41.00
CA ASN A 721 -38.48 -1.12 41.21
C ASN A 721 -37.56 0.09 41.49
N ASP A 722 -36.25 -0.12 41.48
CA ASP A 722 -35.18 0.87 41.67
C ASP A 722 -35.36 1.68 42.98
N ASP A 723 -35.66 1.01 44.10
CA ASP A 723 -35.83 1.65 45.42
C ASP A 723 -34.76 1.28 46.48
N ASP A 724 -33.64 0.75 46.01
CA ASP A 724 -32.46 0.27 46.77
C ASP A 724 -32.78 -0.92 47.71
N MET A 725 -33.87 -1.66 47.47
CA MET A 725 -34.42 -2.61 48.44
C MET A 725 -35.22 -3.78 47.85
N VAL A 726 -34.56 -4.93 47.66
CA VAL A 726 -35.20 -6.21 47.32
C VAL A 726 -36.15 -6.67 48.45
N ASP A 727 -37.46 -6.53 48.23
CA ASP A 727 -38.53 -6.65 49.22
C ASP A 727 -39.78 -7.37 48.64
N GLY A 728 -40.93 -7.26 49.32
CA GLY A 728 -42.22 -7.73 48.82
C GLY A 728 -42.83 -6.89 47.70
N ALA A 729 -42.20 -5.77 47.32
CA ALA A 729 -42.48 -5.05 46.08
C ALA A 729 -42.05 -5.89 44.86
N ASP A 730 -40.77 -6.28 44.81
CA ASP A 730 -40.12 -6.98 43.71
C ASP A 730 -40.59 -8.42 43.60
N PHE A 731 -40.76 -9.09 44.75
CA PHE A 731 -41.45 -10.39 44.77
C PHE A 731 -42.92 -10.27 44.36
N GLY A 732 -43.50 -9.06 44.37
CA GLY A 732 -44.77 -8.75 43.74
C GLY A 732 -44.68 -8.75 42.21
N SER A 733 -43.66 -8.10 41.63
CA SER A 733 -43.39 -8.08 40.17
C SER A 733 -43.13 -9.48 39.63
N LEU A 734 -42.24 -10.26 40.28
CA LEU A 734 -41.94 -11.65 39.91
C LEU A 734 -43.20 -12.54 39.88
N LEU A 735 -44.13 -12.32 40.82
CA LEU A 735 -45.43 -13.02 40.85
C LEU A 735 -46.45 -12.52 39.79
N VAL A 736 -46.19 -11.39 39.12
CA VAL A 736 -46.94 -10.89 37.96
C VAL A 736 -46.37 -11.45 36.65
N ALA A 737 -45.04 -11.53 36.51
CA ALA A 737 -44.36 -12.09 35.34
C ALA A 737 -44.47 -13.62 35.21
N TRP A 738 -44.78 -14.32 36.30
CA TRP A 738 -44.77 -15.78 36.44
C TRP A 738 -45.25 -16.59 35.22
N GLY A 739 -44.31 -17.22 34.51
CA GLY A 739 -44.53 -17.98 33.29
C GLY A 739 -43.49 -17.65 32.20
N PRO A 740 -43.74 -18.06 30.94
CA PRO A 740 -42.82 -17.81 29.83
C PRO A 740 -42.66 -16.30 29.56
N CYS A 741 -41.45 -15.79 29.72
CA CYS A 741 -41.12 -14.36 29.74
C CYS A 741 -39.66 -14.18 29.26
N ALA A 742 -39.40 -14.46 27.99
CA ALA A 742 -38.05 -14.43 27.44
C ALA A 742 -37.54 -12.99 27.31
N GLY A 743 -36.51 -12.63 28.08
CA GLY A 743 -35.91 -11.29 28.08
C GLY A 743 -36.71 -10.25 28.87
N CYS A 744 -37.32 -10.66 29.99
CA CYS A 744 -37.82 -9.74 31.01
C CYS A 744 -36.98 -9.86 32.29
N ASP A 745 -36.92 -8.80 33.08
CA ASP A 745 -35.95 -8.66 34.19
C ASP A 745 -36.21 -9.69 35.31
N GLU A 746 -37.45 -10.18 35.45
CA GLU A 746 -37.79 -11.19 36.46
C GLU A 746 -37.32 -12.62 36.12
N ASP A 747 -36.81 -12.89 34.91
CA ASP A 747 -36.13 -14.14 34.52
C ASP A 747 -34.66 -14.13 34.98
N LEU A 748 -34.48 -14.11 36.30
CA LEU A 748 -33.18 -14.01 36.98
C LEU A 748 -32.21 -15.16 36.65
N ASN A 749 -32.70 -16.27 36.09
CA ASN A 749 -31.88 -17.40 35.66
C ASN A 749 -31.64 -17.50 34.14
N GLY A 750 -32.43 -16.79 33.33
CA GLY A 750 -32.26 -16.67 31.87
C GLY A 750 -32.68 -17.90 31.07
N ASP A 751 -33.61 -18.73 31.57
CA ASP A 751 -34.12 -19.90 30.85
C ASP A 751 -35.41 -19.64 30.04
N GLY A 752 -35.92 -18.41 30.12
CA GLY A 752 -37.10 -17.92 29.43
C GLY A 752 -38.41 -18.12 30.20
N VAL A 753 -38.37 -18.58 31.46
CA VAL A 753 -39.57 -18.90 32.26
C VAL A 753 -39.42 -18.50 33.73
N VAL A 754 -40.09 -17.41 34.14
CA VAL A 754 -40.16 -16.97 35.54
C VAL A 754 -40.90 -18.00 36.40
N ASP A 755 -40.18 -18.64 37.32
CA ASP A 755 -40.56 -19.86 38.03
C ASP A 755 -40.10 -19.85 39.51
N GLY A 756 -40.18 -20.99 40.19
CA GLY A 756 -39.61 -21.18 41.54
C GLY A 756 -38.08 -21.12 41.58
N ALA A 757 -37.39 -21.14 40.44
CA ALA A 757 -35.95 -20.85 40.34
C ALA A 757 -35.65 -19.39 40.66
N ASP A 758 -36.31 -18.45 39.97
CA ASP A 758 -36.09 -17.00 40.05
C ASP A 758 -36.62 -16.45 41.37
N ALA A 759 -37.78 -16.95 41.82
CA ALA A 759 -38.26 -16.75 43.18
C ALA A 759 -37.25 -17.23 44.24
N GLY A 760 -36.39 -18.19 43.91
CA GLY A 760 -35.27 -18.64 44.74
C GLY A 760 -34.07 -17.68 44.71
N LEU A 761 -33.77 -17.08 43.56
CA LEU A 761 -32.69 -16.11 43.37
C LEU A 761 -33.02 -14.77 44.05
N LEU A 762 -34.23 -14.23 43.86
CA LEU A 762 -34.69 -13.02 44.57
C LEU A 762 -34.61 -13.16 46.09
N LEU A 763 -34.93 -14.35 46.63
CA LEU A 763 -34.83 -14.64 48.06
C LEU A 763 -33.37 -14.81 48.57
N VAL A 764 -32.36 -14.81 47.70
CA VAL A 764 -30.94 -14.72 48.07
C VAL A 764 -30.49 -13.27 48.23
N GLU A 765 -31.02 -12.35 47.42
CA GLU A 765 -30.62 -10.92 47.41
C GLU A 765 -31.45 -10.06 48.38
N TRP A 766 -32.55 -10.59 48.92
CA TRP A 766 -33.48 -9.91 49.84
C TRP A 766 -32.83 -9.03 50.92
N GLY A 767 -33.00 -7.71 50.80
CA GLY A 767 -32.46 -6.71 51.72
C GLY A 767 -32.26 -5.34 51.07
N ILE A 768 -31.53 -4.46 51.76
CA ILE A 768 -30.98 -3.23 51.16
C ILE A 768 -29.91 -3.65 50.16
N CYS A 769 -29.94 -3.15 48.92
CA CYS A 769 -28.81 -3.32 48.03
C CYS A 769 -27.71 -2.25 48.28
N PRO A 770 -26.40 -2.61 48.31
CA PRO A 770 -25.36 -1.75 48.88
C PRO A 770 -24.32 -1.16 47.90
#